data_AF-Q3JD37-F1
#
_entry.id   AF-Q3JD37-F1
#
_cell.length_a   1.000
_cell.length_b   1.000
_cell.length_c   1.000
_cell.angle_alpha   90.00
_cell.angle_beta   90.00
_cell.angle_gamma   90.00
#
_symmetry.space_group_name_H-M   'P 1'
#
loop_
_entity.id
_entity.type
_entity.pdbx_description
1 polymer ?
#
loop_
_entity_poly.entity_id
_entity_poly.type
_entity_poly.pdbx_seq_one_letter_code
_entity_poly.pdbx_strand_id
1 'polypeptide(L)'
;MVLTLIVFFFFSLVVLANSLDESVAEKSFAIKSYQEIKLASPHDVFDMGVADINGDDILDIYTTGHYTRENLLLGDGKGNYTDALTRLGLDQARAFPYLEDMDADPVLEEPGLYIHRRRRLLIFRAHGLSEEGTISGRILVPSPADRPLPIQTYWAEHASADIINLASESGETWTKVQFSIAPQGTLVLDTLYIALPFEVTLDSSLPLNKVKVGQHSLPPKEHHFVLRWRDRHGVAWTELNGDEWLDVFMSTGGLRAALHRFQQSQIASDELLLSDGGSRYRDVAIERGIQKRDCRTYKPAWVDINRDNRLDLYVGCLGGPNQLYLQDSTGQFREVAKKYGLATRPGAQFVWLDVDQDGDSDLLADLNGDGNHLNPNFSLFTDTDSRVALFINDKVKFKRKLIPRPFKGSVMRFALGDFDSDGDQDVYVITARKKYRHESFLLVNNKGRLEPKDMRQWGLPKGCLSASWVDVDLDGKLDFHCLPRGIFYQAENGHFQSANEWTGWKAAQRARNGVSSWYDADNDGAWDVLMTLGIPPAEEYFKILREWQRQQAEKQGQTLKEWRLAREDVAWPLRPMWHWYHTRLYQGQPPANHWLQLELAGPTGNRNAIGARVELLTDEGAQVREVGVSEGAHFSQGHYRLYFGLGKSPQAKEVTIYWPDGKLTTHSDLKADQLLKISYP
;
A
#
# COMPACT_ATOMS: atom_id res chain seq x y z
N MET A 1 -31.41 33.49 7.28
CA MET A 1 -30.31 34.24 6.64
C MET A 1 -29.11 34.54 7.54
N VAL A 2 -29.26 34.72 8.86
CA VAL A 2 -28.11 34.93 9.79
C VAL A 2 -27.40 33.62 10.19
N LEU A 3 -28.08 32.46 10.10
CA LEU A 3 -27.52 31.15 10.48
C LEU A 3 -26.54 30.55 9.46
N THR A 4 -26.68 30.89 8.17
CA THR A 4 -25.86 30.33 7.08
C THR A 4 -24.46 30.95 7.02
N LEU A 5 -24.31 32.20 7.48
CA LEU A 5 -23.00 32.87 7.58
C LEU A 5 -22.15 32.38 8.75
N ILE A 6 -22.76 31.87 9.83
CA ILE A 6 -22.02 31.33 10.99
C ILE A 6 -21.38 29.97 10.66
N VAL A 7 -21.97 29.20 9.74
CA VAL A 7 -21.46 27.88 9.30
C VAL A 7 -20.20 28.01 8.45
N PHE A 8 -20.12 29.02 7.56
CA PHE A 8 -18.88 29.30 6.82
C PHE A 8 -17.79 29.88 7.72
N PHE A 9 -18.13 30.78 8.65
CA PHE A 9 -17.14 31.36 9.56
C PHE A 9 -16.53 30.34 10.54
N PHE A 10 -17.29 29.33 10.99
CA PHE A 10 -16.76 28.25 11.84
C PHE A 10 -15.98 27.19 11.06
N PHE A 11 -16.34 26.89 9.81
CA PHE A 11 -15.49 26.03 8.96
C PHE A 11 -14.19 26.74 8.62
N SER A 12 -14.21 28.05 8.35
CA SER A 12 -12.98 28.83 8.18
C SER A 12 -12.17 28.94 9.47
N LEU A 13 -12.80 29.10 10.65
CA LEU A 13 -12.08 29.10 11.94
C LEU A 13 -11.55 27.73 12.35
N VAL A 14 -12.20 26.63 11.96
CA VAL A 14 -11.70 25.26 12.22
C VAL A 14 -10.71 24.81 11.15
N VAL A 15 -10.77 25.34 9.93
CA VAL A 15 -9.67 25.24 8.94
C VAL A 15 -8.49 26.12 9.37
N LEU A 16 -8.74 27.27 10.03
CA LEU A 16 -7.73 28.10 10.72
C LEU A 16 -7.36 27.61 12.13
N ALA A 17 -8.04 26.58 12.66
CA ALA A 17 -7.63 25.87 13.87
C ALA A 17 -7.07 24.46 13.55
N ASN A 18 -7.20 24.04 12.28
CA ASN A 18 -6.49 22.93 11.64
C ASN A 18 -5.31 23.41 10.80
N SER A 19 -5.12 24.72 10.60
CA SER A 19 -3.76 25.22 10.75
C SER A 19 -3.44 24.93 12.20
N LEU A 20 -2.74 23.81 12.41
CA LEU A 20 -1.82 23.70 13.53
C LEU A 20 -1.26 25.10 13.74
N ASP A 21 -1.35 25.60 14.96
CA ASP A 21 -0.60 26.78 15.31
C ASP A 21 0.90 26.41 15.14
N GLU A 22 1.37 26.51 13.89
CA GLU A 22 2.75 26.34 13.42
C GLU A 22 3.63 27.46 13.98
N SER A 23 3.06 28.36 14.80
CA SER A 23 3.77 29.47 15.44
C SER A 23 4.39 29.11 16.80
N VAL A 24 4.29 27.87 17.29
CA VAL A 24 5.24 27.39 18.30
C VAL A 24 6.56 27.16 17.58
N ALA A 25 7.38 28.20 17.55
CA ALA A 25 8.77 28.17 17.12
C ALA A 25 9.39 26.81 17.44
N GLU A 26 9.68 26.04 16.38
CA GLU A 26 10.39 24.78 16.44
C GLU A 26 11.74 25.01 17.11
N LYS A 27 11.77 24.97 18.44
CA LYS A 27 12.98 24.68 19.17
C LYS A 27 13.21 23.18 19.02
N SER A 28 13.88 22.89 17.91
CA SER A 28 14.42 21.62 17.48
C SER A 28 15.01 20.85 18.66
N PHE A 29 14.42 19.69 18.92
CA PHE A 29 15.18 18.51 19.36
C PHE A 29 15.35 17.63 18.12
N ALA A 30 15.81 18.24 17.03
CA ALA A 30 16.08 17.56 15.77
C ALA A 30 17.34 16.71 15.94
N ILE A 31 17.34 15.54 15.31
CA ILE A 31 18.60 14.89 14.96
C ILE A 31 19.43 15.92 14.19
N LYS A 32 20.70 16.12 14.56
CA LYS A 32 21.57 17.03 13.80
C LYS A 32 21.90 16.50 12.40
N SER A 33 21.61 15.23 12.10
CA SER A 33 22.01 14.53 10.87
C SER A 33 20.86 14.21 9.92
N TYR A 34 19.60 14.54 10.23
CA TYR A 34 18.48 14.32 9.29
C TYR A 34 17.73 15.61 8.97
N GLN A 35 17.49 15.83 7.68
CA GLN A 35 16.73 16.95 7.15
C GLN A 35 15.36 16.47 6.64
N GLU A 36 14.29 17.16 7.03
CA GLU A 36 12.96 16.87 6.48
C GLU A 36 12.84 17.40 5.04
N ILE A 37 12.43 16.54 4.12
CA ILE A 37 12.15 16.89 2.73
C ILE A 37 10.64 16.99 2.53
N LYS A 38 10.22 18.16 2.03
CA LYS A 38 8.83 18.42 1.73
C LYS A 38 8.45 17.78 0.40
N LEU A 39 7.68 16.70 0.48
CA LEU A 39 7.12 16.07 -0.71
C LEU A 39 6.06 16.97 -1.35
N ALA A 40 6.03 17.03 -2.68
CA ALA A 40 4.99 17.70 -3.45
C ALA A 40 3.67 16.91 -3.47
N SER A 41 3.37 16.17 -2.41
CA SER A 41 2.19 15.34 -2.33
C SER A 41 1.00 16.13 -1.78
N PRO A 42 -0.15 16.08 -2.46
CA PRO A 42 -1.41 16.57 -1.89
C PRO A 42 -2.04 15.59 -0.88
N HIS A 43 -1.50 14.37 -0.70
CA HIS A 43 -2.17 13.27 0.00
C HIS A 43 -1.25 12.44 0.89
N ASP A 44 -1.57 12.40 2.17
CA ASP A 44 -0.97 11.46 3.11
C ASP A 44 -1.65 10.10 3.00
N VAL A 45 -0.94 9.10 2.47
CA VAL A 45 -1.46 7.75 2.17
C VAL A 45 -0.66 6.71 2.94
N PHE A 46 -1.33 5.71 3.52
CA PHE A 46 -0.72 4.74 4.42
C PHE A 46 0.30 3.82 3.75
N ASP A 47 -0.08 3.23 2.62
CA ASP A 47 0.70 2.18 1.97
C ASP A 47 1.69 2.82 1.01
N MET A 48 2.98 2.49 1.16
CA MET A 48 4.05 3.12 0.40
C MET A 48 5.22 2.19 0.18
N GLY A 49 5.97 2.47 -0.88
CA GLY A 49 7.23 1.84 -1.20
C GLY A 49 8.06 2.73 -2.10
N VAL A 50 9.22 2.22 -2.47
CA VAL A 50 10.12 2.87 -3.43
C VAL A 50 10.51 1.91 -4.54
N ALA A 51 10.76 2.45 -5.71
CA ALA A 51 11.19 1.74 -6.93
C ALA A 51 11.85 2.74 -7.87
N ASP A 52 12.77 2.31 -8.72
CA ASP A 52 13.29 3.14 -9.83
C ASP A 52 12.34 3.04 -11.02
N ILE A 53 11.28 3.86 -11.03
CA ILE A 53 10.15 3.71 -11.97
C ILE A 53 10.53 4.24 -13.36
N ASN A 54 11.45 5.21 -13.42
CA ASN A 54 11.86 5.88 -14.65
C ASN A 54 13.25 5.45 -15.17
N GLY A 55 13.94 4.54 -14.47
CA GLY A 55 15.22 3.96 -14.88
C GLY A 55 16.39 4.96 -14.84
N ASP A 56 16.35 5.95 -13.95
CA ASP A 56 17.40 6.98 -13.82
C ASP A 56 18.36 6.74 -12.65
N ASP A 57 18.29 5.55 -12.04
CA ASP A 57 19.03 5.13 -10.85
C ASP A 57 18.67 5.94 -9.59
N ILE A 58 17.63 6.78 -9.60
CA ILE A 58 17.06 7.41 -8.40
C ILE A 58 15.78 6.67 -8.00
N LEU A 59 15.65 6.39 -6.70
CA LEU A 59 14.47 5.70 -6.20
C LEU A 59 13.29 6.66 -6.03
N ASP A 60 12.23 6.36 -6.77
CA ASP A 60 10.96 7.08 -6.75
C ASP A 60 10.06 6.57 -5.63
N ILE A 61 9.11 7.40 -5.20
CA ILE A 61 8.13 7.03 -4.16
C ILE A 61 6.81 6.69 -4.83
N TYR A 62 6.24 5.53 -4.47
CA TYR A 62 4.86 5.19 -4.83
C TYR A 62 4.02 4.89 -3.59
N THR A 63 2.71 5.10 -3.69
CA THR A 63 1.73 4.72 -2.67
C THR A 63 0.59 3.89 -3.25
N THR A 64 -0.14 3.15 -2.39
CA THR A 64 -1.46 2.63 -2.74
C THR A 64 -2.56 3.35 -2.00
N GLY A 65 -3.49 3.91 -2.77
CA GLY A 65 -4.45 4.89 -2.30
C GLY A 65 -5.72 4.28 -1.73
N HIS A 66 -5.88 2.96 -1.70
CA HIS A 66 -7.20 2.33 -1.53
C HIS A 66 -8.21 2.98 -2.48
N TYR A 67 -9.10 3.83 -1.98
CA TYR A 67 -10.08 4.57 -2.77
C TYR A 67 -9.71 6.04 -3.04
N THR A 68 -8.63 6.56 -2.44
CA THR A 68 -8.09 7.91 -2.62
C THR A 68 -7.08 7.93 -3.77
N ARG A 69 -6.74 9.13 -4.25
CA ARG A 69 -5.69 9.27 -5.25
C ARG A 69 -4.34 8.80 -4.68
N GLU A 70 -3.58 8.10 -5.51
CA GLU A 70 -2.23 7.62 -5.21
C GLU A 70 -1.21 8.74 -5.41
N ASN A 71 -0.01 8.53 -4.86
CA ASN A 71 1.16 9.31 -5.19
C ASN A 71 2.12 8.43 -5.97
N LEU A 72 2.66 8.97 -7.06
CA LEU A 72 3.82 8.44 -7.75
C LEU A 72 4.74 9.62 -7.99
N LEU A 73 5.76 9.76 -7.15
CA LEU A 73 6.61 10.92 -7.06
C LEU A 73 7.99 10.57 -7.57
N LEU A 74 8.38 11.15 -8.70
CA LEU A 74 9.69 10.95 -9.29
C LEU A 74 10.73 11.81 -8.59
N GLY A 75 11.79 11.20 -8.08
CA GLY A 75 12.92 11.88 -7.46
C GLY A 75 13.89 12.44 -8.50
N ASP A 76 14.62 13.51 -8.16
CA ASP A 76 15.68 14.07 -9.02
C ASP A 76 17.10 13.92 -8.44
N GLY A 77 17.23 13.19 -7.33
CA GLY A 77 18.47 13.04 -6.56
C GLY A 77 18.97 14.34 -5.89
N LYS A 78 18.13 15.37 -5.83
CA LYS A 78 18.45 16.68 -5.22
C LYS A 78 17.40 17.12 -4.20
N GLY A 79 16.63 16.15 -3.70
CA GLY A 79 15.54 16.37 -2.76
C GLY A 79 14.26 16.95 -3.38
N ASN A 80 14.12 17.00 -4.71
CA ASN A 80 12.86 17.38 -5.36
C ASN A 80 12.10 16.15 -5.85
N TYR A 81 10.77 16.21 -5.72
CA TYR A 81 9.87 15.13 -6.08
C TYR A 81 8.71 15.66 -6.93
N THR A 82 8.46 15.04 -8.07
CA THR A 82 7.40 15.45 -9.02
C THR A 82 6.36 14.37 -9.20
N ASP A 83 5.08 14.69 -8.99
CA ASP A 83 3.98 13.75 -9.26
C ASP A 83 3.88 13.42 -10.76
N ALA A 84 3.96 12.14 -11.09
CA ALA A 84 3.87 11.61 -12.45
C ALA A 84 2.71 10.62 -12.66
N LEU A 85 1.85 10.37 -11.66
CA LEU A 85 0.80 9.35 -11.71
C LEU A 85 -0.07 9.47 -12.96
N THR A 86 -0.59 10.68 -13.21
CA THR A 86 -1.50 10.93 -14.33
C THR A 86 -0.77 10.96 -15.68
N ARG A 87 0.47 11.47 -15.70
CA ARG A 87 1.30 11.49 -16.91
C ARG A 87 1.58 10.06 -17.42
N LEU A 88 1.80 9.13 -16.49
CA LEU A 88 2.05 7.71 -16.79
C LEU A 88 0.76 6.89 -17.02
N GLY A 89 -0.42 7.50 -16.87
CA GLY A 89 -1.72 6.83 -17.09
C GLY A 89 -2.07 5.80 -16.01
N LEU A 90 -1.56 6.00 -14.79
CA LEU A 90 -1.72 5.07 -13.67
C LEU A 90 -2.87 5.43 -12.73
N ASP A 91 -3.64 6.49 -13.01
CA ASP A 91 -4.84 6.83 -12.25
C ASP A 91 -5.80 5.64 -12.14
N GLN A 92 -6.52 5.54 -11.01
CA GLN A 92 -7.50 4.48 -10.81
C GLN A 92 -8.64 4.61 -11.81
N ALA A 93 -9.05 5.84 -12.13
CA ALA A 93 -10.04 6.15 -13.15
C ALA A 93 -9.36 6.71 -14.40
N ARG A 94 -8.69 5.86 -15.19
CA ARG A 94 -7.91 6.29 -16.38
C ARG A 94 -8.64 7.20 -17.38
N ALA A 95 -9.95 7.03 -17.54
CA ALA A 95 -10.75 7.89 -18.42
C ALA A 95 -11.03 9.28 -17.83
N PHE A 96 -10.99 9.39 -16.49
CA PHE A 96 -11.26 10.58 -15.72
C PHE A 96 -10.27 10.69 -14.53
N PRO A 97 -8.97 10.96 -14.78
CA PRO A 97 -8.01 11.24 -13.72
C PRO A 97 -8.56 12.27 -12.72
N TYR A 98 -8.24 12.12 -11.43
CA TYR A 98 -8.77 12.94 -10.34
C TYR A 98 -10.28 12.76 -10.06
N LEU A 99 -10.86 11.65 -10.49
CA LEU A 99 -12.17 11.17 -10.02
C LEU A 99 -12.06 10.35 -8.72
N GLU A 100 -10.84 9.93 -8.36
CA GLU A 100 -10.51 9.28 -7.08
C GLU A 100 -11.04 10.10 -5.89
N ASP A 101 -11.18 9.46 -4.72
CA ASP A 101 -11.74 10.13 -3.55
C ASP A 101 -10.89 11.32 -3.12
N MET A 102 -11.51 12.50 -3.11
CA MET A 102 -10.93 13.76 -2.69
C MET A 102 -11.92 14.45 -1.74
N ASP A 103 -11.46 15.01 -0.63
CA ASP A 103 -12.36 15.65 0.35
C ASP A 103 -12.91 17.01 -0.10
N ALA A 104 -12.60 17.46 -1.32
CA ALA A 104 -13.04 18.73 -1.88
C ALA A 104 -13.98 18.54 -3.09
N ASP A 105 -15.04 19.34 -3.13
CA ASP A 105 -15.93 19.43 -4.29
C ASP A 105 -15.23 20.23 -5.41
N PRO A 106 -15.51 19.93 -6.70
CA PRO A 106 -14.96 20.70 -7.82
C PRO A 106 -15.45 22.15 -7.79
N VAL A 107 -14.61 23.06 -8.30
CA VAL A 107 -15.03 24.45 -8.53
C VAL A 107 -16.01 24.50 -9.71
N LEU A 108 -17.17 25.11 -9.49
CA LEU A 108 -18.23 25.23 -10.48
C LEU A 108 -18.10 26.54 -11.25
N GLU A 109 -17.26 26.55 -12.29
CA GLU A 109 -16.96 27.77 -13.07
C GLU A 109 -17.89 27.98 -14.28
N GLU A 110 -18.29 26.90 -14.95
CA GLU A 110 -19.03 26.95 -16.20
C GLU A 110 -20.40 26.28 -16.09
N PRO A 111 -21.41 26.73 -16.86
CA PRO A 111 -22.68 26.02 -16.97
C PRO A 111 -22.53 24.55 -17.40
N GLY A 112 -23.04 23.61 -16.60
CA GLY A 112 -22.89 22.20 -16.88
C GLY A 112 -23.45 21.25 -15.82
N LEU A 113 -23.31 19.95 -16.09
CA LEU A 113 -23.50 18.86 -15.16
C LEU A 113 -22.15 18.43 -14.59
N TYR A 114 -21.97 18.59 -13.29
CA TYR A 114 -20.78 18.16 -12.58
C TYR A 114 -21.03 16.80 -11.93
N ILE A 115 -20.20 15.82 -12.27
CA ILE A 115 -20.23 14.47 -11.74
C ILE A 115 -18.93 14.24 -10.97
N HIS A 116 -19.02 14.16 -9.66
CA HIS A 116 -17.85 13.97 -8.82
C HIS A 116 -18.15 13.07 -7.63
N ARG A 117 -17.09 12.66 -6.95
CA ARG A 117 -17.17 11.76 -5.81
C ARG A 117 -16.72 12.49 -4.54
N ARG A 118 -17.35 12.12 -3.43
CA ARG A 118 -16.88 12.44 -2.08
C ARG A 118 -17.12 11.24 -1.18
N ARG A 119 -16.05 10.53 -0.83
CA ARG A 119 -16.08 9.28 -0.07
C ARG A 119 -16.90 8.22 -0.78
N ARG A 120 -18.05 7.86 -0.23
CA ARG A 120 -19.00 6.92 -0.84
C ARG A 120 -20.15 7.62 -1.56
N LEU A 121 -20.12 8.94 -1.65
CA LEU A 121 -21.16 9.71 -2.30
C LEU A 121 -20.75 9.99 -3.75
N LEU A 122 -21.62 9.61 -4.68
CA LEU A 122 -21.56 10.01 -6.07
C LEU A 122 -22.54 11.17 -6.28
N ILE A 123 -22.03 12.31 -6.71
CA ILE A 123 -22.74 13.58 -6.74
C ILE A 123 -22.90 14.01 -8.19
N PHE A 124 -24.14 14.24 -8.61
CA PHE A 124 -24.52 14.83 -9.89
C PHE A 124 -25.14 16.20 -9.60
N ARG A 125 -24.48 17.27 -10.05
CA ARG A 125 -24.89 18.64 -9.75
C ARG A 125 -25.00 19.46 -11.01
N ALA A 126 -26.19 19.96 -11.32
CA ALA A 126 -26.39 20.94 -12.36
C ALA A 126 -25.98 22.34 -11.85
N HIS A 127 -25.26 23.09 -12.68
CA HIS A 127 -24.84 24.46 -12.40
C HIS A 127 -25.08 25.33 -13.63
N GLY A 128 -25.69 26.51 -13.46
CA GLY A 128 -25.79 27.52 -14.53
C GLY A 128 -26.55 27.13 -15.80
N LEU A 129 -27.30 26.01 -15.82
CA LEU A 129 -28.08 25.57 -16.99
C LEU A 129 -29.38 26.39 -17.16
N SER A 130 -29.84 26.57 -18.39
CA SER A 130 -31.10 27.25 -18.71
C SER A 130 -32.32 26.47 -18.20
N GLU A 131 -33.43 27.16 -17.92
CA GLU A 131 -34.65 26.58 -17.32
C GLU A 131 -35.29 25.42 -18.13
N GLU A 132 -35.05 25.35 -19.45
CA GLU A 132 -35.51 24.24 -20.30
C GLU A 132 -34.62 22.98 -20.24
N GLY A 133 -33.47 23.04 -19.55
CA GLY A 133 -32.40 22.04 -19.60
C GLY A 133 -32.48 20.97 -18.50
N THR A 134 -33.61 20.27 -18.36
CA THR A 134 -33.68 19.11 -17.46
C THR A 134 -32.75 18.00 -17.98
N ILE A 135 -31.85 17.53 -17.12
CA ILE A 135 -30.92 16.46 -17.45
C ILE A 135 -31.53 15.14 -17.01
N SER A 136 -31.69 14.22 -17.95
CA SER A 136 -32.08 12.85 -17.66
C SER A 136 -30.98 11.86 -18.01
N GLY A 137 -30.95 10.74 -17.31
CA GLY A 137 -29.99 9.68 -17.57
C GLY A 137 -30.30 8.43 -16.78
N ARG A 138 -29.46 7.43 -16.96
CA ARG A 138 -29.48 6.19 -16.18
C ARG A 138 -28.09 5.82 -15.69
N ILE A 139 -28.05 5.10 -14.58
CA ILE A 139 -26.85 4.42 -14.09
C ILE A 139 -27.16 2.92 -14.00
N LEU A 140 -26.30 2.07 -14.54
CA LEU A 140 -26.32 0.62 -14.29
C LEU A 140 -25.13 0.23 -13.40
N VAL A 141 -25.42 -0.58 -12.38
CA VAL A 141 -24.42 -1.06 -11.42
C VAL A 141 -24.58 -2.57 -11.24
N PRO A 142 -23.53 -3.39 -11.41
CA PRO A 142 -23.61 -4.82 -11.09
C PRO A 142 -24.06 -5.02 -9.64
N SER A 143 -24.93 -5.99 -9.40
CA SER A 143 -25.52 -6.24 -8.08
C SER A 143 -25.33 -7.70 -7.66
N PRO A 144 -25.05 -7.96 -6.37
CA PRO A 144 -24.98 -9.32 -5.87
C PRO A 144 -26.39 -9.95 -5.90
N ALA A 145 -26.45 -11.26 -6.17
CA ALA A 145 -27.73 -11.97 -6.35
C ALA A 145 -28.64 -12.01 -5.11
N ASP A 146 -28.08 -11.76 -3.91
CA ASP A 146 -28.67 -12.09 -2.62
C ASP A 146 -28.66 -10.94 -1.59
N ARG A 147 -28.40 -9.69 -1.99
CA ARG A 147 -28.17 -8.55 -1.07
C ARG A 147 -28.90 -7.27 -1.49
N PRO A 148 -28.96 -6.23 -0.62
CA PRO A 148 -29.64 -4.98 -0.96
C PRO A 148 -28.89 -4.22 -2.07
N LEU A 149 -29.61 -3.30 -2.71
CA LEU A 149 -29.15 -2.43 -3.79
C LEU A 149 -27.75 -1.87 -3.47
N PRO A 150 -26.77 -1.95 -4.39
CA PRO A 150 -25.41 -1.45 -4.19
C PRO A 150 -25.33 0.09 -4.21
N ILE A 151 -26.45 0.74 -4.53
CA ILE A 151 -26.61 2.19 -4.62
C ILE A 151 -27.99 2.58 -4.11
N GLN A 152 -28.08 3.70 -3.41
CA GLN A 152 -29.34 4.27 -2.93
C GLN A 152 -29.33 5.80 -3.03
N THR A 153 -30.50 6.41 -3.11
CA THR A 153 -30.62 7.87 -3.04
C THR A 153 -30.30 8.32 -1.62
N TYR A 154 -29.24 9.11 -1.49
CA TYR A 154 -28.86 9.72 -0.22
C TYR A 154 -29.60 11.03 -0.01
N TRP A 155 -29.57 11.89 -1.04
CA TRP A 155 -30.22 13.19 -1.02
C TRP A 155 -30.51 13.67 -2.45
N ALA A 156 -31.60 14.40 -2.63
CA ALA A 156 -31.96 14.99 -3.91
C ALA A 156 -32.64 16.35 -3.68
N GLU A 157 -32.22 17.36 -4.44
CA GLU A 157 -32.80 18.70 -4.46
C GLU A 157 -33.08 19.06 -5.92
N HIS A 158 -34.34 19.35 -6.23
CA HIS A 158 -34.81 19.54 -7.61
C HIS A 158 -34.36 18.41 -8.56
N ALA A 159 -34.29 17.20 -8.02
CA ALA A 159 -33.87 15.99 -8.72
C ALA A 159 -34.71 14.80 -8.24
N SER A 160 -34.74 13.74 -9.06
CA SER A 160 -35.39 12.48 -8.76
C SER A 160 -34.53 11.32 -9.24
N ALA A 161 -34.63 10.20 -8.55
CA ALA A 161 -33.98 8.95 -8.91
C ALA A 161 -34.90 7.78 -8.56
N ASP A 162 -35.30 7.01 -9.56
CA ASP A 162 -36.01 5.74 -9.42
C ASP A 162 -34.99 4.59 -9.49
N ILE A 163 -34.92 3.79 -8.43
CA ILE A 163 -33.90 2.75 -8.26
C ILE A 163 -34.58 1.39 -8.23
N ILE A 164 -34.29 0.57 -9.23
CA ILE A 164 -34.88 -0.77 -9.38
C ILE A 164 -33.81 -1.83 -9.64
N ASN A 165 -34.06 -3.02 -9.11
CA ASN A 165 -33.30 -4.21 -9.48
C ASN A 165 -33.79 -4.72 -10.84
N LEU A 166 -32.85 -5.09 -11.69
CA LEU A 166 -33.04 -5.78 -12.95
C LEU A 166 -32.35 -7.13 -12.87
N ALA A 167 -33.04 -8.18 -13.33
CA ALA A 167 -32.41 -9.45 -13.64
C ALA A 167 -32.34 -9.57 -15.16
N SER A 168 -31.18 -9.91 -15.70
CA SER A 168 -31.03 -10.23 -17.11
C SER A 168 -31.49 -11.67 -17.39
N GLU A 169 -31.73 -11.97 -18.68
CA GLU A 169 -32.02 -13.34 -19.12
C GLU A 169 -30.84 -14.31 -18.86
N SER A 170 -29.61 -13.79 -18.76
CA SER A 170 -28.41 -14.56 -18.39
C SER A 170 -28.28 -14.82 -16.89
N GLY A 171 -29.21 -14.30 -16.07
CA GLY A 171 -29.21 -14.40 -14.61
C GLY A 171 -28.53 -13.24 -13.88
N GLU A 172 -27.73 -12.43 -14.61
CA GLU A 172 -27.01 -11.30 -14.04
C GLU A 172 -27.96 -10.30 -13.38
N THR A 173 -27.60 -9.88 -12.16
CA THR A 173 -28.40 -8.92 -11.42
C THR A 173 -27.76 -7.55 -11.51
N TRP A 174 -28.55 -6.55 -11.88
CA TRP A 174 -28.13 -5.16 -12.07
C TRP A 174 -29.04 -4.25 -11.27
N THR A 175 -28.50 -3.14 -10.77
CA THR A 175 -29.31 -2.05 -10.24
C THR A 175 -29.33 -0.94 -11.27
N LYS A 176 -30.54 -0.54 -11.67
CA LYS A 176 -30.76 0.61 -12.53
C LYS A 176 -31.23 1.78 -11.70
N VAL A 177 -30.52 2.90 -11.81
CA VAL A 177 -30.96 4.21 -11.33
C VAL A 177 -31.41 5.01 -12.55
N GLN A 178 -32.70 5.25 -12.70
CA GLN A 178 -33.23 6.21 -13.68
C GLN A 178 -33.36 7.57 -12.99
N PHE A 179 -32.70 8.61 -13.50
CA PHE A 179 -32.69 9.91 -12.83
C PHE A 179 -33.08 11.07 -13.74
N SER A 180 -33.56 12.14 -13.12
CA SER A 180 -33.83 13.44 -13.73
C SER A 180 -33.41 14.55 -12.77
N ILE A 181 -32.67 15.54 -13.26
CA ILE A 181 -32.12 16.67 -12.51
C ILE A 181 -32.54 17.95 -13.21
N ALA A 182 -33.30 18.79 -12.51
CA ALA A 182 -33.70 20.10 -13.02
C ALA A 182 -32.46 21.03 -13.16
N PRO A 183 -32.59 22.15 -13.88
CA PRO A 183 -31.61 23.22 -13.82
C PRO A 183 -31.31 23.59 -12.37
N GLN A 184 -30.03 23.75 -12.02
CA GLN A 184 -29.53 23.97 -10.65
C GLN A 184 -29.81 22.84 -9.63
N GLY A 185 -30.41 21.72 -10.05
CA GLY A 185 -30.68 20.57 -9.18
C GLY A 185 -29.42 19.79 -8.82
N THR A 186 -29.51 19.04 -7.72
CA THR A 186 -28.46 18.14 -7.27
C THR A 186 -29.03 16.79 -6.87
N LEU A 187 -28.40 15.72 -7.34
CA LEU A 187 -28.67 14.34 -6.96
C LEU A 187 -27.41 13.77 -6.30
N VAL A 188 -27.58 13.18 -5.12
CA VAL A 188 -26.51 12.52 -4.37
C VAL A 188 -26.90 11.08 -4.09
N LEU A 189 -26.04 10.17 -4.54
CA LEU A 189 -26.22 8.73 -4.41
C LEU A 189 -25.17 8.17 -3.45
N ASP A 190 -25.57 7.31 -2.52
CA ASP A 190 -24.66 6.57 -1.63
C ASP A 190 -24.29 5.24 -2.29
N THR A 191 -23.03 5.09 -2.64
CA THR A 191 -22.44 3.91 -3.29
C THR A 191 -21.91 2.96 -2.21
N LEU A 192 -22.72 1.96 -1.85
CA LEU A 192 -22.39 1.02 -0.76
C LEU A 192 -21.22 0.08 -1.11
N TYR A 193 -20.95 -0.10 -2.40
CA TYR A 193 -19.80 -0.83 -2.93
C TYR A 193 -18.97 0.08 -3.85
N ILE A 194 -17.98 0.74 -3.26
CA ILE A 194 -17.24 1.84 -3.90
C ILE A 194 -16.38 1.36 -5.09
N ALA A 195 -15.93 0.10 -5.10
CA ALA A 195 -15.08 -0.43 -6.17
C ALA A 195 -15.84 -1.12 -7.33
N LEU A 196 -17.17 -0.95 -7.40
CA LEU A 196 -17.94 -1.41 -8.57
C LEU A 196 -17.79 -0.43 -9.74
N PRO A 197 -17.93 -0.91 -10.99
CA PRO A 197 -18.11 -0.03 -12.14
C PRO A 197 -19.54 0.53 -12.16
N PHE A 198 -19.68 1.82 -12.46
CA PHE A 198 -20.96 2.52 -12.61
C PHE A 198 -21.07 2.97 -14.07
N GLU A 199 -21.95 2.31 -14.82
CA GLU A 199 -22.21 2.65 -16.22
C GLU A 199 -23.22 3.79 -16.28
N VAL A 200 -22.76 4.99 -16.60
CA VAL A 200 -23.58 6.18 -16.73
C VAL A 200 -23.98 6.34 -18.19
N THR A 201 -25.27 6.54 -18.45
CA THR A 201 -25.79 6.93 -19.77
C THR A 201 -26.60 8.21 -19.62
N LEU A 202 -26.15 9.29 -20.23
CA LEU A 202 -26.84 10.58 -20.26
C LEU A 202 -27.70 10.70 -21.53
N ASP A 203 -28.73 11.55 -21.48
CA ASP A 203 -29.49 11.89 -22.67
C ASP A 203 -28.58 12.51 -23.75
N SER A 204 -28.69 12.02 -24.99
CA SER A 204 -27.89 12.46 -26.13
C SER A 204 -28.03 13.95 -26.47
N SER A 205 -29.11 14.59 -26.01
CA SER A 205 -29.35 16.03 -26.18
C SER A 205 -28.43 16.91 -25.32
N LEU A 206 -27.83 16.39 -24.25
CA LEU A 206 -26.89 17.14 -23.41
C LEU A 206 -25.52 17.24 -24.11
N PRO A 207 -25.01 18.42 -24.45
CA PRO A 207 -23.69 18.53 -25.08
C PRO A 207 -22.58 17.99 -24.16
N LEU A 208 -21.71 17.11 -24.68
CA LEU A 208 -20.67 16.44 -23.88
C LEU A 208 -19.69 17.42 -23.21
N ASN A 209 -19.41 18.57 -23.84
CA ASN A 209 -18.57 19.63 -23.25
C ASN A 209 -19.19 20.31 -22.01
N LYS A 210 -20.51 20.14 -21.79
CA LYS A 210 -21.22 20.58 -20.59
C LYS A 210 -21.25 19.51 -19.50
N VAL A 211 -20.78 18.30 -19.76
CA VAL A 211 -20.60 17.27 -18.73
C VAL A 211 -19.18 17.39 -18.20
N LYS A 212 -19.04 17.50 -16.89
CA LYS A 212 -17.77 17.74 -16.20
C LYS A 212 -17.57 16.63 -15.18
N VAL A 213 -16.58 15.77 -15.37
CA VAL A 213 -16.33 14.60 -14.51
C VAL A 213 -15.04 14.79 -13.70
N GLY A 214 -15.10 14.47 -12.41
CA GLY A 214 -13.96 14.56 -11.49
C GLY A 214 -13.60 16.01 -11.10
N GLN A 215 -12.53 16.17 -10.33
CA GLN A 215 -12.11 17.49 -9.83
C GLN A 215 -11.67 18.46 -10.94
N HIS A 216 -11.11 17.92 -12.02
CA HIS A 216 -10.62 18.71 -13.15
C HIS A 216 -11.67 18.91 -14.24
N SER A 217 -12.94 18.58 -13.98
CA SER A 217 -14.06 18.87 -14.87
C SER A 217 -13.86 18.32 -16.30
N LEU A 218 -13.36 17.09 -16.41
CA LEU A 218 -13.05 16.47 -17.70
C LEU A 218 -14.35 16.03 -18.41
N PRO A 219 -14.55 16.37 -19.70
CA PRO A 219 -15.71 15.91 -20.44
C PRO A 219 -15.57 14.43 -20.87
N PRO A 220 -16.64 13.63 -20.79
CA PRO A 220 -16.66 12.29 -21.34
C PRO A 220 -16.61 12.33 -22.89
N LYS A 221 -16.11 11.26 -23.49
CA LYS A 221 -16.02 11.13 -24.97
C LYS A 221 -17.35 10.76 -25.63
N GLU A 222 -18.26 10.19 -24.85
CA GLU A 222 -19.56 9.68 -25.27
C GLU A 222 -20.56 9.83 -24.12
N HIS A 223 -21.85 9.82 -24.43
CA HIS A 223 -22.92 9.93 -23.42
C HIS A 223 -23.05 8.69 -22.55
N HIS A 224 -22.54 7.55 -23.02
CA HIS A 224 -22.37 6.34 -22.24
C HIS A 224 -20.91 6.26 -21.80
N PHE A 225 -20.63 6.19 -20.50
CA PHE A 225 -19.27 6.06 -19.98
C PHE A 225 -19.27 5.33 -18.64
N VAL A 226 -18.13 4.77 -18.27
CA VAL A 226 -17.98 4.01 -17.01
C VAL A 226 -17.18 4.84 -16.01
N LEU A 227 -17.75 5.03 -14.83
CA LEU A 227 -17.02 5.50 -13.66
C LEU A 227 -16.54 4.27 -12.90
N ARG A 228 -15.23 4.09 -12.80
CA ARG A 228 -14.61 2.94 -12.13
C ARG A 228 -13.52 3.41 -11.19
N TRP A 229 -13.59 2.95 -9.95
CA TRP A 229 -12.57 3.14 -8.93
C TRP A 229 -12.00 1.78 -8.54
N ARG A 230 -10.74 1.76 -8.14
CA ARG A 230 -10.03 0.51 -7.86
C ARG A 230 -9.50 0.58 -6.44
N ASP A 231 -10.02 -0.29 -5.57
CA ASP A 231 -9.60 -0.40 -4.17
C ASP A 231 -8.17 -0.96 -4.07
N ARG A 232 -7.12 -0.21 -4.42
CA ARG A 232 -5.73 -0.74 -4.48
C ARG A 232 -5.12 -0.90 -3.08
N HIS A 233 -4.45 -2.02 -2.80
CA HIS A 233 -3.88 -2.33 -1.45
C HIS A 233 -2.38 -2.63 -1.43
N GLY A 234 -1.77 -2.91 -2.58
CA GLY A 234 -0.37 -3.29 -2.66
C GLY A 234 0.11 -3.44 -4.10
N VAL A 235 1.39 -3.19 -4.31
CA VAL A 235 2.05 -3.14 -5.62
C VAL A 235 3.29 -4.01 -5.63
N ALA A 236 3.60 -4.65 -6.75
CA ALA A 236 4.87 -5.33 -6.97
C ALA A 236 5.49 -4.89 -8.30
N TRP A 237 6.61 -4.17 -8.23
CA TRP A 237 7.37 -3.69 -9.40
C TRP A 237 8.46 -4.68 -9.80
N THR A 238 8.61 -4.98 -11.08
CA THR A 238 9.75 -5.76 -11.61
C THR A 238 9.82 -5.63 -13.12
N GLU A 239 10.98 -5.89 -13.72
CA GLU A 239 11.11 -6.02 -15.17
C GLU A 239 10.70 -7.45 -15.59
N LEU A 240 9.60 -7.61 -16.35
CA LEU A 240 9.04 -8.93 -16.71
C LEU A 240 9.28 -9.35 -18.17
N ASN A 241 9.58 -8.41 -19.06
CA ASN A 241 9.41 -8.60 -20.50
C ASN A 241 10.71 -8.43 -21.32
N GLY A 242 11.80 -8.04 -20.67
CA GLY A 242 13.12 -7.81 -21.23
C GLY A 242 13.35 -6.43 -21.83
N ASP A 243 12.49 -5.43 -21.56
CA ASP A 243 12.57 -4.08 -22.16
C ASP A 243 13.34 -3.06 -21.32
N GLU A 244 13.87 -3.49 -20.17
CA GLU A 244 14.62 -2.66 -19.20
C GLU A 244 13.78 -1.62 -18.45
N TRP A 245 12.44 -1.66 -18.58
CA TRP A 245 11.54 -0.83 -17.80
C TRP A 245 10.81 -1.64 -16.74
N LEU A 246 10.55 -1.04 -15.58
CA LEU A 246 9.76 -1.71 -14.56
C LEU A 246 8.30 -1.84 -15.02
N ASP A 247 7.80 -3.07 -15.01
CA ASP A 247 6.40 -3.42 -15.08
C ASP A 247 5.83 -3.50 -13.66
N VAL A 248 4.50 -3.50 -13.55
CA VAL A 248 3.86 -3.42 -12.23
C VAL A 248 2.60 -4.25 -12.10
N PHE A 249 2.56 -5.08 -11.07
CA PHE A 249 1.34 -5.73 -10.61
C PHE A 249 0.68 -4.90 -9.50
N MET A 250 -0.60 -4.56 -9.67
CA MET A 250 -1.37 -3.82 -8.67
C MET A 250 -2.53 -4.66 -8.17
N SER A 251 -2.54 -4.90 -6.86
CA SER A 251 -3.59 -5.63 -6.17
C SER A 251 -4.81 -4.75 -5.92
N THR A 252 -6.00 -5.33 -6.02
CA THR A 252 -7.27 -4.68 -5.68
C THR A 252 -8.08 -5.45 -4.65
N GLY A 253 -8.80 -4.73 -3.80
CA GLY A 253 -9.74 -5.27 -2.84
C GLY A 253 -10.87 -5.99 -3.57
N GLY A 254 -11.00 -7.30 -3.35
CA GLY A 254 -12.04 -8.15 -3.92
C GLY A 254 -13.43 -7.95 -3.32
N LEU A 255 -13.91 -6.70 -3.22
CA LEU A 255 -15.21 -6.31 -2.66
C LEU A 255 -15.50 -6.94 -1.28
N ARG A 256 -14.49 -7.03 -0.42
CA ARG A 256 -14.55 -7.74 0.88
C ARG A 256 -14.83 -9.25 0.73
N ALA A 257 -14.14 -9.91 -0.21
CA ALA A 257 -14.29 -11.34 -0.51
C ALA A 257 -15.74 -11.71 -0.87
N ALA A 258 -16.37 -10.86 -1.68
CA ALA A 258 -17.77 -10.98 -2.07
C ALA A 258 -17.95 -11.14 -3.58
N LEU A 259 -16.87 -11.34 -4.34
CA LEU A 259 -16.93 -11.43 -5.80
C LEU A 259 -17.73 -12.64 -6.25
N HIS A 260 -17.66 -13.76 -5.51
CA HIS A 260 -18.47 -14.97 -5.77
C HIS A 260 -19.99 -14.75 -5.77
N ARG A 261 -20.46 -13.60 -5.27
CA ARG A 261 -21.89 -13.27 -5.19
C ARG A 261 -22.41 -12.54 -6.43
N PHE A 262 -21.50 -12.08 -7.27
CA PHE A 262 -21.81 -11.46 -8.54
C PHE A 262 -21.74 -12.52 -9.62
N GLN A 263 -22.70 -12.47 -10.54
CA GLN A 263 -22.75 -13.41 -11.66
C GLN A 263 -21.96 -12.89 -12.86
N GLN A 264 -21.77 -11.57 -12.93
CA GLN A 264 -20.92 -10.90 -13.91
C GLN A 264 -19.45 -11.28 -13.68
N SER A 265 -18.78 -11.67 -14.75
CA SER A 265 -17.32 -11.81 -14.73
C SER A 265 -16.63 -10.45 -14.70
N GLN A 266 -15.42 -10.36 -14.14
CA GLN A 266 -14.51 -9.20 -14.26
C GLN A 266 -15.04 -7.86 -13.70
N ILE A 267 -16.01 -7.88 -12.78
CA ILE A 267 -16.49 -6.66 -12.08
C ILE A 267 -15.41 -5.96 -11.25
N ALA A 268 -14.37 -6.70 -10.86
CA ALA A 268 -13.15 -6.18 -10.29
C ALA A 268 -11.99 -6.99 -10.87
N SER A 269 -10.82 -6.36 -11.03
CA SER A 269 -9.61 -6.98 -11.56
C SER A 269 -8.41 -6.52 -10.75
N ASP A 270 -7.49 -7.43 -10.47
CA ASP A 270 -6.10 -7.05 -10.25
C ASP A 270 -5.52 -6.63 -11.61
N GLU A 271 -4.44 -5.85 -11.60
CA GLU A 271 -3.86 -5.31 -12.83
C GLU A 271 -2.42 -5.78 -12.97
N LEU A 272 -2.02 -6.16 -14.17
CA LEU A 272 -0.64 -6.38 -14.55
C LEU A 272 -0.36 -5.40 -15.67
N LEU A 273 0.47 -4.41 -15.39
CA LEU A 273 0.68 -3.25 -16.23
C LEU A 273 2.08 -3.32 -16.81
N LEU A 274 2.17 -3.52 -18.13
CA LEU A 274 3.45 -3.46 -18.82
C LEU A 274 3.79 -2.02 -19.20
N SER A 275 5.03 -1.64 -19.00
CA SER A 275 5.57 -0.35 -19.45
C SER A 275 5.65 -0.30 -20.98
N ASP A 276 5.48 0.90 -21.53
CA ASP A 276 5.75 1.23 -22.93
C ASP A 276 6.89 2.26 -22.96
N GLY A 277 8.10 1.76 -22.67
CA GLY A 277 9.32 2.58 -22.64
C GLY A 277 9.28 3.69 -21.57
N GLY A 278 8.66 3.43 -20.42
CA GLY A 278 8.55 4.38 -19.31
C GLY A 278 7.57 5.53 -19.53
N SER A 279 6.87 5.55 -20.67
CA SER A 279 5.99 6.66 -21.03
C SER A 279 4.54 6.44 -20.56
N ARG A 280 4.08 5.19 -20.61
CA ARG A 280 2.71 4.75 -20.31
C ARG A 280 2.70 3.29 -19.88
N TYR A 281 1.57 2.86 -19.34
CA TYR A 281 1.34 1.47 -18.95
C TYR A 281 0.11 0.86 -19.65
N ARG A 282 0.22 -0.41 -20.04
CA ARG A 282 -0.86 -1.22 -20.64
C ARG A 282 -1.24 -2.39 -19.73
N ASP A 283 -2.53 -2.51 -19.42
CA ASP A 283 -3.05 -3.64 -18.64
C ASP A 283 -3.16 -4.91 -19.48
N VAL A 284 -2.48 -5.96 -19.03
CA VAL A 284 -2.36 -7.27 -19.67
C VAL A 284 -2.76 -8.41 -18.76
N ALA A 285 -3.34 -8.16 -17.57
CA ALA A 285 -3.61 -9.22 -16.60
C ALA A 285 -4.39 -10.40 -17.19
N ILE A 286 -5.52 -10.11 -17.86
CA ILE A 286 -6.37 -11.13 -18.49
C ILE A 286 -5.67 -11.81 -19.67
N GLU A 287 -4.97 -11.03 -20.52
CA GLU A 287 -4.20 -11.54 -21.66
C GLU A 287 -3.16 -12.56 -21.21
N ARG A 288 -2.50 -12.26 -20.09
CA ARG A 288 -1.46 -13.08 -19.47
C ARG A 288 -2.00 -14.18 -18.56
N GLY A 289 -3.33 -14.38 -18.48
CA GLY A 289 -3.94 -15.48 -17.72
C GLY A 289 -4.14 -15.21 -16.22
N ILE A 290 -3.90 -13.98 -15.76
CA ILE A 290 -4.19 -13.55 -14.38
C ILE A 290 -5.65 -13.11 -14.30
N GLN A 291 -6.45 -13.83 -13.51
CA GLN A 291 -7.86 -13.53 -13.33
C GLN A 291 -8.16 -13.31 -11.86
N LYS A 292 -8.85 -12.20 -11.56
CA LYS A 292 -9.35 -11.96 -10.21
C LYS A 292 -10.43 -12.97 -9.87
N ARG A 293 -10.07 -13.95 -9.03
CA ARG A 293 -11.01 -14.89 -8.40
C ARG A 293 -11.63 -14.21 -7.16
N ASP A 294 -12.23 -14.98 -6.26
CA ASP A 294 -12.79 -14.44 -5.01
C ASP A 294 -11.75 -14.00 -3.95
N CYS A 295 -10.57 -13.58 -4.41
CA CYS A 295 -9.47 -13.11 -3.58
C CYS A 295 -9.65 -11.62 -3.27
N ARG A 296 -9.64 -11.30 -1.98
CA ARG A 296 -9.42 -9.93 -1.52
C ARG A 296 -7.91 -9.69 -1.46
N THR A 297 -7.35 -9.26 -2.58
CA THR A 297 -5.92 -9.10 -2.78
C THR A 297 -5.34 -7.99 -1.92
N TYR A 298 -4.23 -8.26 -1.23
CA TYR A 298 -3.53 -7.28 -0.38
C TYR A 298 -2.04 -7.18 -0.70
N LYS A 299 -1.27 -8.25 -0.47
CA LYS A 299 0.17 -8.28 -0.71
C LYS A 299 0.50 -9.11 -1.94
N PRO A 300 0.99 -8.51 -3.04
CA PRO A 300 1.69 -9.23 -4.09
C PRO A 300 3.19 -9.34 -3.80
N ALA A 301 3.84 -10.36 -4.35
CA ALA A 301 5.30 -10.45 -4.43
C ALA A 301 5.70 -11.34 -5.63
N TRP A 302 6.71 -10.90 -6.35
CA TRP A 302 7.45 -11.67 -7.34
C TRP A 302 8.44 -12.62 -6.66
N VAL A 303 8.57 -13.82 -7.21
CA VAL A 303 9.45 -14.87 -6.71
C VAL A 303 9.72 -15.87 -7.83
N ASP A 304 10.92 -16.43 -7.92
CA ASP A 304 11.19 -17.59 -8.78
C ASP A 304 11.12 -18.87 -7.93
N ILE A 305 9.95 -19.52 -7.86
CA ILE A 305 9.75 -20.64 -6.92
C ILE A 305 10.31 -21.98 -7.44
N ASN A 306 10.66 -22.05 -8.71
CA ASN A 306 11.05 -23.29 -9.38
C ASN A 306 12.46 -23.21 -10.03
N ARG A 307 13.17 -22.09 -9.84
CA ARG A 307 14.50 -21.76 -10.34
C ARG A 307 14.60 -21.89 -11.85
N ASP A 308 13.57 -21.46 -12.57
CA ASP A 308 13.56 -21.47 -14.03
C ASP A 308 13.93 -20.10 -14.65
N ASN A 309 14.37 -19.16 -13.81
CA ASN A 309 14.70 -17.77 -14.10
C ASN A 309 13.51 -16.96 -14.63
N ARG A 310 12.26 -17.40 -14.47
CA ARG A 310 11.06 -16.59 -14.72
C ARG A 310 10.37 -16.28 -13.40
N LEU A 311 10.03 -15.01 -13.23
CA LEU A 311 9.31 -14.59 -12.04
C LEU A 311 7.86 -15.08 -12.06
N ASP A 312 7.49 -15.77 -10.99
CA ASP A 312 6.14 -16.13 -10.62
C ASP A 312 5.54 -15.07 -9.70
N LEU A 313 4.22 -15.03 -9.61
CA LEU A 313 3.50 -14.07 -8.77
C LEU A 313 2.77 -14.77 -7.64
N TYR A 314 3.14 -14.47 -6.39
CA TYR A 314 2.40 -14.91 -5.21
C TYR A 314 1.58 -13.77 -4.61
N VAL A 315 0.37 -14.12 -4.20
CA VAL A 315 -0.66 -13.15 -3.87
C VAL A 315 -1.37 -13.53 -2.56
N GLY A 316 -1.24 -12.65 -1.57
CA GLY A 316 -1.92 -12.71 -0.29
C GLY A 316 -3.38 -12.29 -0.38
N CYS A 317 -4.29 -13.22 -0.07
CA CYS A 317 -5.74 -13.04 -0.13
C CYS A 317 -6.34 -12.94 1.27
N LEU A 318 -6.75 -11.75 1.70
CA LEU A 318 -7.33 -11.56 3.02
C LEU A 318 -8.72 -12.22 3.13
N GLY A 319 -8.82 -13.28 3.93
CA GLY A 319 -10.06 -14.05 4.13
C GLY A 319 -10.38 -15.07 3.02
N GLY A 320 -9.54 -15.15 1.98
CA GLY A 320 -9.64 -16.13 0.90
C GLY A 320 -8.37 -16.99 0.79
N PRO A 321 -8.37 -18.05 -0.03
CA PRO A 321 -7.14 -18.79 -0.30
C PRO A 321 -6.17 -17.92 -1.11
N ASN A 322 -4.90 -17.89 -0.69
CA ASN A 322 -3.81 -17.30 -1.45
C ASN A 322 -3.69 -17.92 -2.84
N GLN A 323 -3.10 -17.14 -3.73
CA GLN A 323 -2.91 -17.51 -5.12
C GLN A 323 -1.43 -17.47 -5.46
N LEU A 324 -1.02 -18.40 -6.32
CA LEU A 324 0.32 -18.51 -6.87
C LEU A 324 0.15 -18.68 -8.36
N TYR A 325 0.59 -17.69 -9.13
CA TYR A 325 0.55 -17.69 -10.59
C TYR A 325 1.93 -18.07 -11.11
N LEU A 326 2.03 -19.30 -11.64
CA LEU A 326 3.27 -19.80 -12.24
C LEU A 326 3.36 -19.34 -13.68
N GLN A 327 4.50 -18.74 -14.06
CA GLN A 327 4.77 -18.27 -15.41
C GLN A 327 5.33 -19.40 -16.29
N ASP A 328 4.78 -19.60 -17.48
CA ASP A 328 5.38 -20.50 -18.47
C ASP A 328 6.31 -19.77 -19.45
N SER A 329 7.00 -20.52 -20.31
CA SER A 329 7.98 -19.98 -21.26
C SER A 329 7.40 -19.04 -22.31
N THR A 330 6.07 -18.95 -22.43
CA THR A 330 5.39 -17.98 -23.31
C THR A 330 5.02 -16.70 -22.57
N GLY A 331 5.32 -16.64 -21.26
CA GLY A 331 4.96 -15.56 -20.37
C GLY A 331 3.50 -15.59 -19.94
N GLN A 332 2.80 -16.72 -20.10
CA GLN A 332 1.44 -16.91 -19.61
C GLN A 332 1.47 -17.43 -18.17
N PHE A 333 0.57 -16.91 -17.34
CA PHE A 333 0.42 -17.31 -15.95
C PHE A 333 -0.70 -18.35 -15.76
N ARG A 334 -0.47 -19.31 -14.86
CA ARG A 334 -1.48 -20.26 -14.39
C ARG A 334 -1.50 -20.29 -12.86
N GLU A 335 -2.67 -20.14 -12.27
CA GLU A 335 -2.79 -20.27 -10.81
C GLU A 335 -2.65 -21.75 -10.38
N VAL A 336 -1.76 -22.01 -9.43
CA VAL A 336 -1.35 -23.35 -9.00
C VAL A 336 -1.15 -23.48 -7.48
N ALA A 337 -1.59 -22.53 -6.65
CA ALA A 337 -1.28 -22.52 -5.22
C ALA A 337 -1.70 -23.82 -4.51
N LYS A 338 -2.83 -24.42 -4.91
CA LYS A 338 -3.29 -25.70 -4.34
C LYS A 338 -2.32 -26.85 -4.62
N LYS A 339 -1.72 -26.89 -5.81
CA LYS A 339 -0.73 -27.91 -6.21
C LYS A 339 0.50 -27.86 -5.30
N TYR A 340 0.96 -26.64 -5.00
CA TYR A 340 2.15 -26.39 -4.18
C TYR A 340 1.88 -26.40 -2.67
N GLY A 341 0.61 -26.51 -2.24
CA GLY A 341 0.24 -26.43 -0.81
C GLY A 341 0.19 -25.01 -0.24
N LEU A 342 0.21 -24.00 -1.11
CA LEU A 342 0.22 -22.58 -0.76
C LEU A 342 -1.14 -21.88 -0.81
N ALA A 343 -2.22 -22.58 -1.19
CA ALA A 343 -3.60 -22.08 -1.14
C ALA A 343 -4.15 -21.96 0.29
N THR A 344 -3.34 -21.41 1.19
CA THR A 344 -3.63 -21.14 2.60
C THR A 344 -4.50 -19.90 2.73
N ARG A 345 -5.18 -19.71 3.87
CA ARG A 345 -6.07 -18.56 4.10
C ARG A 345 -5.45 -17.63 5.16
N PRO A 346 -4.62 -16.65 4.77
CA PRO A 346 -3.82 -15.87 5.71
C PRO A 346 -4.48 -14.56 6.17
N GLY A 347 -3.78 -13.88 7.06
CA GLY A 347 -3.96 -12.47 7.42
C GLY A 347 -3.31 -11.48 6.45
N ALA A 348 -3.06 -11.88 5.19
CA ALA A 348 -2.38 -11.12 4.14
C ALA A 348 -0.86 -10.86 4.29
N GLN A 349 -0.24 -11.13 5.45
CA GLN A 349 1.21 -10.93 5.65
C GLN A 349 2.03 -12.19 5.36
N PHE A 350 3.09 -12.03 4.55
CA PHE A 350 4.09 -13.05 4.28
C PHE A 350 5.41 -12.42 3.80
N VAL A 351 6.47 -13.21 3.84
CA VAL A 351 7.81 -12.87 3.33
C VAL A 351 8.45 -14.11 2.71
N TRP A 352 9.21 -13.89 1.64
CA TRP A 352 10.07 -14.89 1.02
C TRP A 352 11.48 -14.77 1.60
N LEU A 353 12.16 -15.90 1.78
CA LEU A 353 13.54 -16.01 2.26
C LEU A 353 14.08 -17.41 1.95
N ASP A 354 15.37 -17.57 1.80
CA ASP A 354 16.01 -18.90 1.80
C ASP A 354 16.38 -19.25 3.24
N VAL A 355 15.48 -19.94 3.97
CA VAL A 355 15.64 -20.07 5.43
C VAL A 355 16.68 -21.11 5.82
N ASP A 356 16.92 -22.10 4.97
CA ASP A 356 17.84 -23.20 5.23
C ASP A 356 19.08 -23.19 4.32
N GLN A 357 19.24 -22.12 3.54
CA GLN A 357 20.36 -21.85 2.64
C GLN A 357 20.55 -22.95 1.58
N ASP A 358 19.47 -23.56 1.12
CA ASP A 358 19.52 -24.56 0.05
C ASP A 358 19.39 -23.95 -1.35
N GLY A 359 19.14 -22.63 -1.41
CA GLY A 359 18.97 -21.79 -2.59
C GLY A 359 17.53 -21.71 -3.11
N ASP A 360 16.56 -22.39 -2.49
CA ASP A 360 15.15 -22.30 -2.86
C ASP A 360 14.46 -21.21 -2.02
N SER A 361 13.56 -20.45 -2.65
CA SER A 361 12.74 -19.49 -1.90
C SER A 361 11.71 -20.23 -1.03
N ASP A 362 11.82 -20.06 0.28
CA ASP A 362 10.84 -20.48 1.28
C ASP A 362 9.88 -19.35 1.64
N LEU A 363 8.76 -19.72 2.26
CA LEU A 363 7.72 -18.77 2.64
C LEU A 363 7.47 -18.80 4.14
N LEU A 364 7.61 -17.65 4.81
CA LEU A 364 7.08 -17.42 6.15
C LEU A 364 5.78 -16.63 6.03
N ALA A 365 4.67 -17.18 6.54
CA ALA A 365 3.36 -16.57 6.38
C ALA A 365 2.54 -16.55 7.67
N ASP A 366 1.76 -15.48 7.83
CA ASP A 366 0.68 -15.41 8.80
C ASP A 366 -0.54 -16.20 8.30
N LEU A 367 -0.99 -17.17 9.06
CA LEU A 367 -2.17 -18.00 8.78
C LEU A 367 -3.44 -17.53 9.50
N ASN A 368 -3.45 -16.29 10.00
CA ASN A 368 -4.49 -15.60 10.75
C ASN A 368 -5.83 -16.36 10.79
N GLY A 369 -5.95 -17.21 11.81
CA GLY A 369 -7.12 -18.04 12.03
C GLY A 369 -7.54 -18.89 10.83
N ASP A 370 -6.81 -19.95 10.53
CA ASP A 370 -7.27 -21.17 9.81
C ASP A 370 -8.62 -21.80 10.37
N GLY A 371 -9.55 -21.01 10.95
CA GLY A 371 -10.90 -21.34 11.43
C GLY A 371 -11.95 -20.20 11.24
N ASN A 372 -13.23 -20.51 11.48
CA ASN A 372 -14.49 -19.81 11.11
C ASN A 372 -14.41 -18.51 10.26
N HIS A 373 -14.32 -18.72 8.94
CA HIS A 373 -13.98 -17.77 7.88
C HIS A 373 -15.16 -17.01 7.26
N LEU A 374 -16.37 -17.16 7.78
CA LEU A 374 -17.60 -16.63 7.15
C LEU A 374 -17.92 -15.19 7.57
N ASN A 375 -16.99 -14.47 8.20
CA ASN A 375 -17.22 -13.07 8.57
C ASN A 375 -16.75 -12.12 7.44
N PRO A 376 -17.66 -11.55 6.63
CA PRO A 376 -17.32 -10.57 5.60
C PRO A 376 -16.78 -9.25 6.17
N ASN A 377 -16.83 -9.07 7.50
CA ASN A 377 -16.20 -7.98 8.23
C ASN A 377 -14.83 -8.37 8.82
N PHE A 378 -14.18 -9.43 8.31
CA PHE A 378 -12.81 -9.76 8.69
C PHE A 378 -11.89 -8.56 8.45
N SER A 379 -11.19 -8.18 9.51
CA SER A 379 -10.32 -7.01 9.59
C SER A 379 -8.93 -7.47 9.98
N LEU A 380 -7.89 -6.79 9.48
CA LEU A 380 -6.50 -7.00 9.90
C LEU A 380 -6.31 -6.91 11.43
N PHE A 381 -7.20 -6.20 12.14
CA PHE A 381 -7.14 -6.03 13.59
C PHE A 381 -8.21 -6.87 14.30
N THR A 382 -7.98 -8.19 14.37
CA THR A 382 -8.86 -9.09 15.13
C THR A 382 -8.46 -9.18 16.61
N ASP A 383 -9.36 -9.72 17.44
CA ASP A 383 -8.99 -10.20 18.78
C ASP A 383 -8.50 -11.67 18.75
N THR A 384 -8.46 -12.29 17.56
CA THR A 384 -7.92 -13.63 17.39
C THR A 384 -6.41 -13.57 17.23
N ASP A 385 -5.74 -14.51 17.86
CA ASP A 385 -4.29 -14.60 17.75
C ASP A 385 -3.92 -15.39 16.49
N SER A 386 -3.06 -14.80 15.67
CA SER A 386 -2.53 -15.41 14.45
C SER A 386 -1.71 -16.67 14.75
N ARG A 387 -1.58 -17.52 13.73
CA ARG A 387 -0.60 -18.62 13.70
C ARG A 387 0.40 -18.31 12.60
N VAL A 388 1.68 -18.49 12.86
CA VAL A 388 2.72 -18.34 11.83
C VAL A 388 3.17 -19.72 11.39
N ALA A 389 3.37 -19.89 10.08
CA ALA A 389 3.93 -21.10 9.52
C ALA A 389 5.06 -20.77 8.56
N LEU A 390 6.10 -21.61 8.64
CA LEU A 390 7.17 -21.71 7.66
C LEU A 390 6.78 -22.79 6.64
N PHE A 391 7.01 -22.51 5.37
CA PHE A 391 6.74 -23.38 4.25
C PHE A 391 8.06 -23.60 3.53
N ILE A 392 8.64 -24.78 3.73
CA ILE A 392 9.93 -25.15 3.12
C ILE A 392 9.70 -25.69 1.72
N ASN A 393 10.33 -25.11 0.71
CA ASN A 393 10.24 -25.53 -0.69
C ASN A 393 11.11 -26.77 -0.92
N ASP A 394 10.51 -27.92 -1.19
CA ASP A 394 11.27 -29.13 -1.55
C ASP A 394 11.38 -29.37 -3.06
N LYS A 395 11.23 -28.31 -3.87
CA LYS A 395 11.17 -28.28 -5.35
C LYS A 395 9.94 -28.94 -5.96
N VAL A 396 9.15 -29.68 -5.18
CA VAL A 396 7.90 -30.30 -5.63
C VAL A 396 6.69 -29.63 -5.00
N LYS A 397 6.77 -29.34 -3.70
CA LYS A 397 5.72 -28.70 -2.91
C LYS A 397 6.32 -27.98 -1.70
N PHE A 398 5.50 -27.20 -1.03
CA PHE A 398 5.88 -26.57 0.22
C PHE A 398 5.48 -27.43 1.43
N LYS A 399 6.47 -27.78 2.26
CA LYS A 399 6.26 -28.47 3.53
C LYS A 399 5.97 -27.46 4.63
N ARG A 400 4.71 -27.44 5.09
CA ARG A 400 4.25 -26.57 6.18
C ARG A 400 4.75 -27.04 7.54
N LYS A 401 5.39 -26.14 8.28
CA LYS A 401 5.78 -26.27 9.69
C LYS A 401 5.23 -25.10 10.49
N LEU A 402 4.43 -25.39 11.52
CA LEU A 402 3.93 -24.36 12.43
C LEU A 402 5.06 -23.88 13.34
N ILE A 403 5.18 -22.56 13.50
CA ILE A 403 6.09 -21.97 14.49
C ILE A 403 5.44 -22.10 15.88
N PRO A 404 6.13 -22.67 16.88
CA PRO A 404 5.63 -22.72 18.26
C PRO A 404 5.27 -21.32 18.74
N ARG A 405 4.17 -21.19 19.46
CA ARG A 405 3.52 -19.90 19.72
C ARG A 405 4.02 -19.24 21.02
N PRO A 406 4.74 -18.11 20.94
CA PRO A 406 4.88 -17.18 22.07
C PRO A 406 3.95 -15.95 22.00
N PHE A 407 3.19 -15.76 20.91
CA PHE A 407 2.65 -14.45 20.52
C PHE A 407 1.11 -14.36 20.42
N LYS A 408 0.66 -13.11 20.33
CA LYS A 408 -0.72 -12.65 20.48
C LYS A 408 -1.04 -11.57 19.45
N GLY A 409 -2.25 -11.56 18.90
CA GLY A 409 -2.67 -10.62 17.85
C GLY A 409 -2.37 -11.10 16.43
N SER A 410 -2.71 -10.26 15.45
CA SER A 410 -2.50 -10.49 14.02
C SER A 410 -1.13 -9.97 13.59
N VAL A 411 -0.45 -10.66 12.67
CA VAL A 411 0.85 -10.19 12.18
C VAL A 411 0.65 -8.94 11.35
N MET A 412 1.45 -7.91 11.62
CA MET A 412 1.45 -6.65 10.89
C MET A 412 2.67 -6.49 9.99
N ARG A 413 3.80 -7.10 10.37
CA ARG A 413 5.07 -7.02 9.62
C ARG A 413 6.02 -8.14 10.05
N PHE A 414 6.76 -8.65 9.07
CA PHE A 414 7.99 -9.40 9.26
C PHE A 414 9.14 -8.50 8.81
N ALA A 415 10.16 -8.31 9.64
CA ALA A 415 11.39 -7.58 9.29
C ALA A 415 12.56 -8.56 9.34
N LEU A 416 13.18 -8.79 8.18
CA LEU A 416 14.24 -9.77 8.00
C LEU A 416 15.61 -9.10 8.04
N GLY A 417 16.56 -9.77 8.69
CA GLY A 417 17.95 -9.35 8.76
C GLY A 417 18.76 -10.35 9.57
N ASP A 418 19.98 -10.62 9.13
CA ASP A 418 21.01 -11.38 9.86
C ASP A 418 21.57 -10.51 11.00
N PHE A 419 20.82 -10.44 12.11
CA PHE A 419 21.12 -9.47 13.17
C PHE A 419 22.30 -9.91 14.03
N ASP A 420 22.62 -11.20 14.11
CA ASP A 420 23.75 -11.71 14.89
C ASP A 420 24.97 -12.10 14.05
N SER A 421 24.91 -11.81 12.74
CA SER A 421 26.01 -11.99 11.79
C SER A 421 26.47 -13.44 11.68
N ASP A 422 25.54 -14.39 11.80
CA ASP A 422 25.80 -15.82 11.66
C ASP A 422 25.56 -16.34 10.23
N GLY A 423 25.06 -15.47 9.35
CA GLY A 423 24.81 -15.72 7.93
C GLY A 423 23.40 -16.23 7.63
N ASP A 424 22.58 -16.54 8.64
CA ASP A 424 21.17 -16.91 8.49
C ASP A 424 20.27 -15.66 8.64
N GLN A 425 19.21 -15.55 7.83
CA GLN A 425 18.24 -14.45 8.00
C GLN A 425 17.32 -14.71 9.20
N ASP A 426 17.32 -13.78 10.18
CA ASP A 426 16.38 -13.78 11.29
C ASP A 426 15.14 -12.94 11.01
N VAL A 427 14.11 -13.10 11.84
CA VAL A 427 12.84 -12.40 11.62
C VAL A 427 12.33 -11.73 12.90
N TYR A 428 12.33 -10.40 12.89
CA TYR A 428 11.61 -9.60 13.87
C TYR A 428 10.14 -9.49 13.45
N VAL A 429 9.22 -9.95 14.31
CA VAL A 429 7.79 -10.02 14.00
C VAL A 429 7.01 -9.01 14.82
N ILE A 430 6.24 -8.18 14.13
CA ILE A 430 5.31 -7.22 14.74
C ILE A 430 3.89 -7.79 14.67
N THR A 431 3.19 -7.73 15.79
CA THR A 431 1.79 -8.15 15.91
C THR A 431 0.94 -7.05 16.52
N ALA A 432 -0.34 -6.98 16.15
CA ALA A 432 -1.29 -6.03 16.71
C ALA A 432 -2.58 -6.71 17.16
N ARG A 433 -3.13 -6.24 18.28
CA ARG A 433 -4.49 -6.54 18.75
C ARG A 433 -5.43 -5.36 18.56
N LYS A 434 -6.74 -5.56 18.78
CA LYS A 434 -7.70 -4.44 18.84
C LYS A 434 -7.19 -3.31 19.74
N LYS A 435 -7.52 -2.09 19.31
CA LYS A 435 -7.05 -0.82 19.87
C LYS A 435 -5.54 -0.59 19.71
N TYR A 436 -4.91 -1.19 18.70
CA TYR A 436 -3.50 -0.94 18.34
C TYR A 436 -2.51 -1.26 19.47
N ARG A 437 -2.77 -2.36 20.17
CA ARG A 437 -1.81 -2.88 21.15
C ARG A 437 -0.81 -3.75 20.40
N HIS A 438 0.36 -3.17 20.14
CA HIS A 438 1.44 -3.82 19.41
C HIS A 438 2.29 -4.66 20.37
N GLU A 439 2.55 -5.90 19.97
CA GLU A 439 3.52 -6.79 20.59
C GLU A 439 4.56 -7.17 19.53
N SER A 440 5.76 -7.57 19.97
CA SER A 440 6.77 -8.09 19.05
C SER A 440 7.56 -9.23 19.67
N PHE A 441 8.13 -10.06 18.80
CA PHE A 441 9.01 -11.17 19.14
C PHE A 441 10.05 -11.37 18.04
N LEU A 442 11.14 -12.07 18.37
CA LEU A 442 12.20 -12.42 17.43
C LEU A 442 12.16 -13.91 17.16
N LEU A 443 12.22 -14.29 15.89
CA LEU A 443 12.48 -15.64 15.43
C LEU A 443 13.95 -15.69 15.02
N VAL A 444 14.76 -16.38 15.82
CA VAL A 444 16.17 -16.60 15.53
C VAL A 444 16.30 -17.83 14.65
N ASN A 445 16.88 -17.67 13.47
CA ASN A 445 17.15 -18.76 12.57
C ASN A 445 18.38 -19.54 13.07
N ASN A 446 18.34 -20.84 12.86
CA ASN A 446 19.42 -21.74 13.22
C ASN A 446 19.40 -22.83 12.16
N LYS A 447 19.97 -22.54 10.99
CA LYS A 447 20.06 -23.44 9.83
C LYS A 447 18.71 -24.03 9.44
N GLY A 448 17.76 -23.16 9.07
CA GLY A 448 16.40 -23.56 8.69
C GLY A 448 15.41 -23.73 9.85
N ARG A 449 15.85 -23.50 11.09
CA ARG A 449 15.00 -23.62 12.28
C ARG A 449 14.76 -22.27 12.95
N LEU A 450 13.67 -21.62 12.55
CA LEU A 450 13.14 -20.43 13.22
C LEU A 450 12.67 -20.74 14.65
N GLU A 451 13.37 -20.20 15.64
CA GLU A 451 13.07 -20.35 17.07
C GLU A 451 12.63 -19.03 17.70
N PRO A 452 11.46 -19.00 18.37
CA PRO A 452 11.07 -17.82 19.11
C PRO A 452 11.97 -17.57 20.32
N LYS A 453 12.53 -16.36 20.43
CA LYS A 453 13.35 -15.90 21.57
C LYS A 453 12.82 -14.59 22.14
N ASP A 454 13.14 -14.33 23.41
CA ASP A 454 12.86 -13.04 24.02
C ASP A 454 13.92 -12.03 23.61
N MET A 455 13.60 -11.23 22.60
CA MET A 455 14.49 -10.24 22.00
C MET A 455 15.10 -9.23 22.99
N ARG A 456 14.51 -9.05 24.18
CA ARG A 456 15.00 -8.14 25.22
C ARG A 456 16.38 -8.55 25.76
N GLN A 457 16.77 -9.81 25.62
CA GLN A 457 18.11 -10.26 26.02
C GLN A 457 19.23 -9.64 25.17
N TRP A 458 18.90 -9.13 23.97
CA TRP A 458 19.80 -8.33 23.14
C TRP A 458 19.48 -6.83 23.20
N GLY A 459 18.61 -6.34 24.10
CA GLY A 459 18.28 -4.92 24.18
C GLY A 459 17.23 -4.40 23.19
N LEU A 460 16.66 -5.28 22.36
CA LEU A 460 15.65 -4.89 21.37
C LEU A 460 14.29 -4.54 22.01
N PRO A 461 13.58 -3.51 21.51
CA PRO A 461 12.36 -3.01 22.13
C PRO A 461 11.10 -3.76 21.68
N LYS A 462 10.07 -3.84 22.54
CA LYS A 462 8.71 -4.28 22.14
C LYS A 462 7.82 -3.12 21.68
N GLY A 463 6.77 -3.46 20.92
CA GLY A 463 5.66 -2.56 20.61
C GLY A 463 5.95 -1.58 19.49
N CYS A 464 6.76 -2.00 18.52
CA CYS A 464 6.99 -1.25 17.29
C CYS A 464 5.73 -1.27 16.42
N LEU A 465 5.42 -0.15 15.75
CA LEU A 465 4.41 -0.04 14.71
C LEU A 465 4.93 -0.58 13.39
N SER A 466 6.20 -0.28 13.11
CA SER A 466 7.02 -0.72 11.99
C SER A 466 8.44 -0.93 12.48
N ALA A 467 9.19 -1.78 11.81
CA ALA A 467 10.60 -2.01 12.11
C ALA A 467 11.38 -2.37 10.84
N SER A 468 12.66 -2.04 10.85
CA SER A 468 13.63 -2.37 9.80
C SER A 468 14.99 -2.62 10.42
N TRP A 469 15.73 -3.57 9.87
CA TRP A 469 17.16 -3.73 10.10
C TRP A 469 17.90 -2.85 9.10
N VAL A 470 18.78 -1.99 9.58
CA VAL A 470 19.50 -0.99 8.78
C VAL A 470 20.84 -0.74 9.45
N ASP A 471 21.91 -0.61 8.68
CA ASP A 471 23.23 -0.24 9.20
C ASP A 471 23.36 1.29 9.08
N VAL A 472 22.92 2.04 10.10
CA VAL A 472 22.73 3.50 9.97
C VAL A 472 24.06 4.24 10.07
N ASP A 473 24.99 3.75 10.88
CA ASP A 473 26.31 4.34 11.02
C ASP A 473 27.37 3.73 10.07
N LEU A 474 26.97 2.76 9.26
CA LEU A 474 27.76 2.10 8.23
C LEU A 474 28.99 1.38 8.79
N ASP A 475 28.89 0.84 10.01
CA ASP A 475 29.95 0.08 10.69
C ASP A 475 30.00 -1.42 10.30
N GLY A 476 29.14 -1.83 9.38
CA GLY A 476 29.05 -3.20 8.89
C GLY A 476 28.18 -4.12 9.76
N LYS A 477 27.59 -3.62 10.85
CA LYS A 477 26.60 -4.33 11.67
C LYS A 477 25.19 -3.80 11.41
N LEU A 478 24.19 -4.65 11.58
CA LEU A 478 22.80 -4.21 11.44
C LEU A 478 22.33 -3.53 12.72
N ASP A 479 21.99 -2.24 12.64
CA ASP A 479 21.18 -1.56 13.64
C ASP A 479 19.70 -1.89 13.48
N PHE A 480 18.91 -1.44 14.45
CA PHE A 480 17.48 -1.67 14.47
C PHE A 480 16.68 -0.38 14.58
N HIS A 481 15.86 -0.10 13.57
CA HIS A 481 14.86 0.94 13.64
C HIS A 481 13.52 0.39 14.14
N CYS A 482 12.95 1.03 15.16
CA CYS A 482 11.62 0.74 15.68
C CYS A 482 10.77 2.00 15.69
N LEU A 483 9.65 2.00 14.99
CA LEU A 483 8.72 3.14 15.00
C LEU A 483 7.70 3.00 16.15
N PRO A 484 7.45 4.01 17.01
CA PRO A 484 8.08 5.32 17.11
C PRO A 484 9.16 5.35 18.20
N ARG A 485 9.92 4.28 18.43
CA ARG A 485 10.94 4.23 19.48
C ARG A 485 12.33 4.72 19.03
N GLY A 486 12.53 4.94 17.74
CA GLY A 486 13.78 5.43 17.16
C GLY A 486 14.75 4.32 16.80
N ILE A 487 16.03 4.69 16.72
CA ILE A 487 17.14 3.82 16.31
C ILE A 487 17.79 3.16 17.53
N PHE A 488 18.20 1.92 17.38
CA PHE A 488 18.94 1.13 18.34
C PHE A 488 20.22 0.65 17.69
N TYR A 489 21.36 1.21 18.09
CA TYR A 489 22.66 0.85 17.54
C TYR A 489 23.13 -0.51 18.07
N GLN A 490 23.72 -1.32 17.21
CA GLN A 490 24.29 -2.60 17.62
C GLN A 490 25.72 -2.41 18.15
N ALA A 491 25.95 -2.75 19.42
CA ALA A 491 27.30 -2.75 19.98
C ALA A 491 28.10 -4.00 19.55
N GLU A 492 29.43 -3.95 19.70
CA GLU A 492 30.33 -5.07 19.36
C GLU A 492 29.98 -6.42 20.03
N ASN A 493 29.30 -6.39 21.17
CA ASN A 493 28.86 -7.59 21.89
C ASN A 493 27.50 -8.13 21.40
N GLY A 494 26.96 -7.58 20.31
CA GLY A 494 25.65 -7.92 19.74
C GLY A 494 24.45 -7.33 20.49
N HIS A 495 24.66 -6.53 21.53
CA HIS A 495 23.59 -5.89 22.29
C HIS A 495 23.20 -4.54 21.68
N PHE A 496 21.90 -4.29 21.57
CA PHE A 496 21.32 -3.09 21.00
C PHE A 496 21.12 -2.01 22.07
N GLN A 497 21.56 -0.79 21.78
CA GLN A 497 21.39 0.36 22.65
C GLN A 497 20.52 1.42 21.98
N SER A 498 19.43 1.82 22.67
CA SER A 498 18.60 2.94 22.23
C SER A 498 19.46 4.20 22.10
N ALA A 499 19.50 4.76 20.90
CA ALA A 499 20.16 6.03 20.65
C ALA A 499 19.42 7.20 21.33
N ASN A 500 18.13 7.02 21.65
CA ASN A 500 17.17 8.11 21.91
C ASN A 500 17.14 9.15 20.78
N GLU A 501 17.69 8.79 19.62
CA GLU A 501 17.72 9.57 18.40
C GLU A 501 16.41 9.30 17.66
N TRP A 502 15.66 10.37 17.50
CA TRP A 502 14.31 10.34 16.96
C TRP A 502 14.25 11.40 15.86
N THR A 503 13.65 11.10 14.71
CA THR A 503 13.64 11.90 13.47
C THR A 503 12.94 13.27 13.58
N GLY A 504 12.94 13.92 14.75
CA GLY A 504 12.39 15.26 15.00
C GLY A 504 10.85 15.35 15.12
N TRP A 505 10.11 14.43 14.50
CA TRP A 505 8.63 14.37 14.49
C TRP A 505 7.97 13.89 15.79
N LYS A 506 8.00 14.72 16.84
CA LYS A 506 7.39 14.46 18.16
C LYS A 506 5.96 13.90 18.13
N ALA A 507 5.14 14.30 17.15
CA ALA A 507 3.75 13.86 17.04
C ALA A 507 3.62 12.34 16.81
N ALA A 508 4.66 11.71 16.27
CA ALA A 508 4.72 10.27 16.07
C ALA A 508 4.58 9.43 17.33
N GLN A 509 4.91 9.98 18.51
CA GLN A 509 4.69 9.30 19.79
C GLN A 509 3.19 9.06 20.07
N ARG A 510 2.29 9.76 19.37
CA ARG A 510 0.83 9.56 19.43
C ARG A 510 0.32 8.62 18.33
N ALA A 511 1.18 8.19 17.42
CA ALA A 511 0.80 7.32 16.31
C ALA A 511 0.27 5.98 16.84
N ARG A 512 -0.77 5.47 16.20
CA ARG A 512 -1.36 4.15 16.54
C ARG A 512 -0.97 3.06 15.55
N ASN A 513 -0.50 3.48 14.39
CA ASN A 513 -0.06 2.66 13.28
C ASN A 513 0.92 3.49 12.45
N GLY A 514 1.78 2.80 11.72
CA GLY A 514 2.75 3.47 10.88
C GLY A 514 3.61 2.47 10.15
N VAL A 515 4.26 2.96 9.10
CA VAL A 515 5.14 2.21 8.21
C VAL A 515 6.38 3.06 7.95
N SER A 516 7.49 2.40 7.66
CA SER A 516 8.77 3.04 7.38
C SER A 516 9.51 2.28 6.30
N SER A 517 9.92 2.97 5.25
CA SER A 517 10.78 2.47 4.19
C SER A 517 12.13 3.18 4.27
N TRP A 518 13.20 2.39 4.39
CA TRP A 518 14.58 2.85 4.41
C TRP A 518 15.21 2.60 3.06
N TYR A 519 15.86 3.61 2.50
CA TYR A 519 16.53 3.58 1.20
C TYR A 519 17.50 4.77 1.12
N ASP A 520 18.33 4.81 0.08
CA ASP A 520 19.15 5.98 -0.24
C ASP A 520 18.47 6.71 -1.41
N ALA A 521 17.98 7.94 -1.17
CA ALA A 521 17.15 8.66 -2.12
C ALA A 521 17.96 9.50 -3.13
N ASP A 522 19.22 9.80 -2.84
CA ASP A 522 20.09 10.60 -3.70
C ASP A 522 21.44 9.95 -4.03
N ASN A 523 21.58 8.66 -3.69
CA ASN A 523 22.75 7.82 -3.93
C ASN A 523 24.03 8.38 -3.27
N ASP A 524 23.90 9.03 -2.10
CA ASP A 524 25.02 9.61 -1.37
C ASP A 524 25.62 8.67 -0.29
N GLY A 525 24.99 7.51 -0.09
CA GLY A 525 25.35 6.49 0.89
C GLY A 525 24.73 6.68 2.26
N ALA A 526 24.06 7.80 2.51
CA ALA A 526 23.28 7.99 3.72
C ALA A 526 21.96 7.24 3.60
N TRP A 527 21.54 6.66 4.73
CA TRP A 527 20.21 6.12 4.84
C TRP A 527 19.18 7.23 5.00
N ASP A 528 18.21 7.23 4.10
CA ASP A 528 17.01 8.04 4.18
C ASP A 528 15.83 7.21 4.66
N VAL A 529 14.84 7.89 5.24
CA VAL A 529 13.65 7.22 5.76
C VAL A 529 12.38 7.95 5.36
N LEU A 530 11.54 7.24 4.62
CA LEU A 530 10.16 7.61 4.34
C LEU A 530 9.27 6.97 5.40
N MET A 531 8.54 7.79 6.15
CA MET A 531 7.62 7.31 7.19
C MET A 531 6.21 7.79 6.92
N THR A 532 5.24 6.90 7.16
CA THR A 532 3.84 7.29 7.30
C THR A 532 3.30 6.88 8.65
N LEU A 533 2.64 7.81 9.35
CA LEU A 533 2.09 7.59 10.68
C LEU A 533 0.63 7.96 10.75
N GLY A 534 -0.20 7.06 11.26
CA GLY A 534 -1.58 7.37 11.59
C GLY A 534 -1.66 7.98 12.98
N ILE A 535 -1.72 9.30 13.03
CA ILE A 535 -1.79 10.12 14.23
C ILE A 535 -3.24 10.57 14.42
N PRO A 536 -3.97 9.97 15.37
CA PRO A 536 -5.34 10.38 15.62
C PRO A 536 -5.41 11.87 16.02
N PRO A 537 -6.46 12.59 15.61
CA PRO A 537 -6.70 13.94 16.09
C PRO A 537 -6.80 13.93 17.62
N ALA A 538 -6.47 15.06 18.24
CA ALA A 538 -6.49 15.20 19.69
C ALA A 538 -7.84 14.74 20.29
N GLU A 539 -7.84 14.15 21.49
CA GLU A 539 -9.07 13.62 22.10
C GLU A 539 -10.21 14.65 22.18
N GLU A 540 -9.85 15.93 22.26
CA GLU A 540 -10.75 17.08 22.28
C GLU A 540 -11.56 17.21 20.98
N TYR A 541 -10.98 16.91 19.81
CA TYR A 541 -11.71 16.82 18.54
C TYR A 541 -12.87 15.84 18.63
N PHE A 542 -12.65 14.66 19.21
CA PHE A 542 -13.71 13.67 19.37
C PHE A 542 -14.76 14.07 20.42
N LYS A 543 -14.40 14.88 21.42
CA LYS A 543 -15.38 15.44 22.37
C LYS A 543 -16.28 16.45 21.66
N ILE A 544 -15.69 17.39 20.91
CA ILE A 544 -16.43 18.40 20.13
C ILE A 544 -17.33 17.72 19.11
N LEU A 545 -16.83 16.74 18.35
CA LEU A 545 -17.61 15.99 17.38
C LEU A 545 -18.78 15.24 18.02
N ARG A 546 -18.57 14.59 19.18
CA ARG A 546 -19.64 13.89 19.90
C ARG A 546 -20.71 14.85 20.41
N GLU A 547 -20.30 16.00 20.94
CA GLU A 547 -21.23 17.02 21.43
C GLU A 547 -22.04 17.62 20.28
N TRP A 548 -21.39 17.92 19.14
CA TRP A 548 -22.08 18.34 17.93
C TRP A 548 -23.08 17.29 17.43
N GLN A 549 -22.69 16.00 17.37
CA GLN A 549 -23.61 14.91 17.00
C GLN A 549 -24.81 14.83 17.95
N ARG A 550 -24.58 15.04 19.25
CA ARG A 550 -25.66 15.07 20.25
C ARG A 550 -26.63 16.22 20.00
N GLN A 551 -26.12 17.42 19.70
CA GLN A 551 -26.95 18.57 19.34
C GLN A 551 -27.75 18.33 18.04
N GLN A 552 -27.19 17.61 17.06
CA GLN A 552 -27.94 17.24 15.85
C GLN A 552 -29.06 16.24 16.15
N ALA A 553 -28.79 15.26 17.01
CA ALA A 553 -29.80 14.29 17.45
C ALA A 553 -30.96 14.99 18.20
N GLU A 554 -30.62 15.89 19.12
CA GLU A 554 -31.59 16.68 19.89
C GLU A 554 -32.47 17.55 18.99
N LYS A 555 -31.89 18.21 17.97
CA LYS A 555 -32.64 19.01 16.98
C LYS A 555 -33.67 18.20 16.19
N GLN A 556 -33.49 16.89 16.10
CA GLN A 556 -34.39 15.97 15.39
C GLN A 556 -35.31 15.19 16.33
N GLY A 557 -35.28 15.49 17.63
CA GLY A 557 -36.09 14.80 18.64
C GLY A 557 -35.69 13.33 18.85
N GLN A 558 -34.45 12.96 18.51
CA GLN A 558 -33.94 11.60 18.59
C GLN A 558 -32.92 11.47 19.73
N THR A 559 -32.80 10.28 20.34
CA THR A 559 -31.62 9.99 21.18
C THR A 559 -30.37 9.87 20.31
N LEU A 560 -29.17 10.12 20.86
CA LEU A 560 -27.91 9.95 20.11
C LEU A 560 -27.74 8.52 19.56
N LYS A 561 -28.32 7.51 20.23
CA LYS A 561 -28.28 6.11 19.78
C LYS A 561 -29.22 5.90 18.58
N GLU A 562 -30.47 6.38 18.66
CA GLU A 562 -31.43 6.32 17.55
C GLU A 562 -30.96 7.14 16.36
N TRP A 563 -30.43 8.34 16.60
CA TRP A 563 -29.86 9.19 15.56
C TRP A 563 -28.68 8.51 14.87
N ARG A 564 -27.77 7.84 15.60
CA ARG A 564 -26.66 7.07 15.01
C ARG A 564 -27.11 5.80 14.27
N LEU A 565 -28.19 5.16 14.71
CA LEU A 565 -28.73 3.95 14.07
C LEU A 565 -29.56 4.28 12.82
N ALA A 566 -30.29 5.39 12.85
CA ALA A 566 -30.96 5.98 11.68
C ALA A 566 -29.95 6.61 10.71
N ARG A 567 -28.75 6.94 11.22
CA ARG A 567 -27.66 7.59 10.49
C ARG A 567 -26.34 6.82 10.61
N GLU A 568 -26.34 5.55 10.19
CA GLU A 568 -25.10 4.77 10.04
C GLU A 568 -24.07 5.49 9.10
N ASP A 569 -24.53 6.52 8.38
CA ASP A 569 -23.79 7.48 7.55
C ASP A 569 -23.06 8.62 8.29
N VAL A 570 -23.25 8.82 9.60
CA VAL A 570 -22.47 9.81 10.39
C VAL A 570 -21.59 9.14 11.45
N ALA A 571 -21.91 7.90 11.82
CA ALA A 571 -21.15 7.15 12.81
C ALA A 571 -19.84 6.54 12.24
N TRP A 572 -19.81 6.20 10.94
CA TRP A 572 -18.67 5.56 10.28
C TRP A 572 -17.99 6.38 9.15
N PRO A 573 -18.71 7.14 8.29
CA PRO A 573 -18.08 7.88 7.18
C PRO A 573 -17.26 9.11 7.61
N LEU A 574 -17.39 9.57 8.86
CA LEU A 574 -16.49 10.59 9.46
C LEU A 574 -15.28 9.96 10.16
N ARG A 575 -15.12 8.63 10.12
CA ARG A 575 -13.94 7.94 10.66
C ARG A 575 -13.19 7.15 9.59
N PRO A 576 -12.57 7.79 8.61
CA PRO A 576 -11.43 7.13 8.00
C PRO A 576 -10.29 7.31 9.00
N MET A 577 -9.82 6.20 9.56
CA MET A 577 -8.49 6.15 10.20
C MET A 577 -7.40 6.61 9.21
N TRP A 578 -7.75 6.71 7.92
CA TRP A 578 -6.93 7.07 6.78
C TRP A 578 -6.61 8.56 6.64
N HIS A 579 -7.41 9.47 7.21
CA HIS A 579 -7.07 10.91 7.29
C HIS A 579 -6.16 11.28 8.45
N TRP A 580 -5.70 10.28 9.21
CA TRP A 580 -4.74 10.46 10.29
C TRP A 580 -3.32 10.22 9.81
N TYR A 581 -3.18 9.71 8.58
CA TYR A 581 -1.87 9.46 8.04
C TYR A 581 -1.21 10.78 7.71
N HIS A 582 0.08 10.78 7.93
CA HIS A 582 0.99 11.86 7.60
C HIS A 582 2.23 11.21 7.04
N THR A 583 2.67 11.64 5.87
CA THR A 583 3.85 11.11 5.20
C THR A 583 4.98 12.13 5.28
N ARG A 584 6.17 11.67 5.68
CA ARG A 584 7.38 12.52 5.74
C ARG A 584 8.59 11.74 5.25
N LEU A 585 9.41 12.40 4.44
CA LEU A 585 10.73 11.94 4.06
C LEU A 585 11.77 12.67 4.90
N TYR A 586 12.69 11.92 5.50
CA TYR A 586 13.85 12.45 6.17
C TYR A 586 15.09 11.97 5.44
N GLN A 587 15.90 12.91 4.95
CA GLN A 587 17.18 12.61 4.35
C GLN A 587 18.29 12.62 5.40
N GLY A 588 19.12 11.58 5.39
CA GLY A 588 20.28 11.45 6.25
C GLY A 588 21.43 12.37 5.84
N GLN A 589 22.53 12.27 6.56
CA GLN A 589 23.82 12.82 6.14
C GLN A 589 24.81 11.67 6.21
N PRO A 590 25.71 11.51 5.21
CA PRO A 590 26.63 10.40 5.19
C PRO A 590 27.50 10.38 6.45
N PRO A 591 27.59 9.25 7.17
CA PRO A 591 28.54 9.12 8.27
C PRO A 591 29.98 9.13 7.73
N ALA A 592 30.97 9.23 8.62
CA ALA A 592 32.38 9.19 8.24
C ALA A 592 32.89 7.77 7.87
N ASN A 593 31.99 6.81 7.72
CA ASN A 593 32.27 5.43 7.35
C ASN A 593 32.00 5.24 5.85
N HIS A 594 32.65 4.22 5.29
CA HIS A 594 32.55 3.85 3.89
C HIS A 594 31.33 2.96 3.65
N TRP A 595 30.83 2.97 2.42
CA TRP A 595 29.64 2.19 2.05
C TRP A 595 29.78 1.54 0.68
N LEU A 596 28.94 0.56 0.39
CA LEU A 596 28.78 0.00 -0.94
C LEU A 596 27.32 -0.40 -1.16
N GLN A 597 26.72 0.10 -2.25
CA GLN A 597 25.43 -0.37 -2.70
C GLN A 597 25.60 -1.22 -3.95
N LEU A 598 24.84 -2.31 -4.02
CA LEU A 598 24.86 -3.21 -5.16
C LEU A 598 23.49 -3.27 -5.81
N GLU A 599 23.45 -3.06 -7.11
CA GLU A 599 22.32 -3.38 -7.97
C GLU A 599 22.69 -4.58 -8.85
N LEU A 600 21.94 -5.68 -8.72
CA LEU A 600 22.20 -6.87 -9.52
C LEU A 600 21.32 -6.88 -10.77
N ALA A 601 21.96 -6.97 -11.94
CA ALA A 601 21.29 -7.20 -13.21
C ALA A 601 21.28 -8.70 -13.52
N GLY A 602 20.18 -9.36 -13.15
CA GLY A 602 20.00 -10.80 -13.23
C GLY A 602 19.81 -11.37 -14.64
N PRO A 603 19.64 -12.70 -14.74
CA PRO A 603 19.43 -13.39 -16.00
C PRO A 603 18.09 -13.00 -16.67
N THR A 604 17.93 -13.34 -17.95
CA THR A 604 16.67 -13.12 -18.66
C THR A 604 15.49 -13.78 -17.94
N GLY A 605 14.43 -13.02 -17.71
CA GLY A 605 13.21 -13.44 -17.00
C GLY A 605 13.19 -13.14 -15.49
N ASN A 606 14.35 -12.84 -14.91
CA ASN A 606 14.53 -12.39 -13.53
C ASN A 606 15.63 -11.30 -13.48
N ARG A 607 15.39 -10.20 -14.20
CA ARG A 607 16.38 -9.11 -14.36
C ARG A 607 16.71 -8.38 -13.07
N ASN A 608 15.79 -8.38 -12.10
CA ASN A 608 16.05 -7.83 -10.78
C ASN A 608 16.81 -8.81 -9.87
N ALA A 609 17.18 -10.02 -10.32
CA ALA A 609 17.91 -11.03 -9.57
C ALA A 609 17.24 -11.43 -8.23
N ILE A 610 15.90 -11.45 -8.18
CA ILE A 610 15.12 -11.81 -6.99
C ILE A 610 15.51 -13.24 -6.56
N GLY A 611 15.85 -13.38 -5.27
CA GLY A 611 16.36 -14.63 -4.69
C GLY A 611 17.88 -14.77 -4.72
N ALA A 612 18.62 -13.81 -5.29
CA ALA A 612 20.08 -13.82 -5.21
C ALA A 612 20.56 -13.49 -3.79
N ARG A 613 21.60 -14.18 -3.34
CA ARG A 613 22.29 -13.92 -2.07
C ARG A 613 23.65 -13.32 -2.34
N VAL A 614 24.02 -12.29 -1.57
CA VAL A 614 25.33 -11.66 -1.64
C VAL A 614 26.00 -11.73 -0.28
N GLU A 615 27.22 -12.26 -0.29
CA GLU A 615 28.13 -12.30 0.85
C GLU A 615 29.27 -11.33 0.58
N LEU A 616 29.45 -10.36 1.48
CA LEU A 616 30.48 -9.33 1.40
C LEU A 616 31.45 -9.46 2.58
N LEU A 617 32.74 -9.46 2.29
CA LEU A 617 33.80 -9.54 3.30
C LEU A 617 34.60 -8.23 3.37
N THR A 618 34.74 -7.68 4.58
CA THR A 618 35.62 -6.55 4.89
C THR A 618 36.74 -6.96 5.86
N ASP A 619 37.53 -5.99 6.33
CA ASP A 619 38.41 -6.17 7.50
C ASP A 619 37.63 -6.34 8.80
N GLU A 620 36.38 -5.88 8.85
CA GLU A 620 35.56 -5.79 10.06
C GLU A 620 34.62 -7.01 10.23
N GLY A 621 34.27 -7.69 9.13
CA GLY A 621 33.46 -8.90 9.19
C GLY A 621 32.86 -9.31 7.85
N ALA A 622 32.06 -10.36 7.87
CA ALA A 622 31.22 -10.77 6.75
C ALA A 622 29.80 -10.23 6.93
N GLN A 623 29.15 -9.86 5.82
CA GLN A 623 27.76 -9.42 5.77
C GLN A 623 27.01 -10.21 4.72
N VAL A 624 25.74 -10.51 5.00
CA VAL A 624 24.85 -11.21 4.06
C VAL A 624 23.63 -10.35 3.75
N ARG A 625 23.27 -10.24 2.46
CA ARG A 625 22.03 -9.62 2.00
C ARG A 625 21.41 -10.46 0.89
N GLU A 626 20.08 -10.46 0.82
CA GLU A 626 19.31 -11.20 -0.18
C GLU A 626 18.37 -10.26 -0.95
N VAL A 627 18.31 -10.44 -2.26
CA VAL A 627 17.47 -9.62 -3.14
C VAL A 627 16.00 -10.04 -3.02
N GLY A 628 15.12 -9.06 -2.79
CA GLY A 628 13.68 -9.28 -2.61
C GLY A 628 13.24 -9.57 -1.18
N VAL A 629 14.20 -9.61 -0.23
CA VAL A 629 13.93 -9.82 1.21
C VAL A 629 13.77 -8.50 1.97
N SER A 630 14.46 -7.44 1.52
CA SER A 630 14.47 -6.12 2.17
C SER A 630 13.27 -5.25 1.76
N GLU A 631 12.06 -5.66 2.12
CA GLU A 631 10.85 -4.90 1.79
C GLU A 631 10.45 -3.95 2.95
N GLY A 632 10.94 -2.72 2.90
CA GLY A 632 10.44 -1.59 3.71
C GLY A 632 8.95 -1.29 3.46
N ALA A 633 8.47 -1.62 2.27
CA ALA A 633 7.14 -1.26 1.79
C ALA A 633 6.02 -2.06 2.47
N HIS A 634 4.91 -1.39 2.79
CA HIS A 634 3.75 -2.06 3.40
C HIS A 634 2.92 -2.77 2.33
N PHE A 635 2.75 -4.08 2.48
CA PHE A 635 2.02 -4.93 1.51
C PHE A 635 2.50 -4.79 0.05
N SER A 636 3.70 -4.27 -0.20
CA SER A 636 4.20 -3.99 -1.54
C SER A 636 5.67 -4.41 -1.67
N GLN A 637 6.13 -4.49 -2.91
CA GLN A 637 7.48 -4.86 -3.32
C GLN A 637 7.91 -3.92 -4.46
N GLY A 638 9.17 -3.45 -4.47
CA GLY A 638 9.62 -2.65 -5.60
C GLY A 638 11.06 -2.15 -5.60
N HIS A 639 11.83 -2.42 -4.54
CA HIS A 639 13.22 -2.03 -4.47
C HIS A 639 14.12 -3.25 -4.19
N TYR A 640 15.23 -3.34 -4.92
CA TYR A 640 16.07 -4.54 -5.00
C TYR A 640 17.56 -4.27 -4.75
N ARG A 641 17.98 -3.02 -4.48
CA ARG A 641 19.39 -2.74 -4.14
C ARG A 641 19.73 -3.29 -2.77
N LEU A 642 20.98 -3.72 -2.64
CA LEU A 642 21.56 -4.22 -1.41
C LEU A 642 22.51 -3.17 -0.85
N TYR A 643 22.49 -3.01 0.48
CA TYR A 643 23.25 -1.99 1.19
C TYR A 643 24.23 -2.64 2.17
N PHE A 644 25.47 -2.17 2.14
CA PHE A 644 26.56 -2.62 3.00
C PHE A 644 27.33 -1.43 3.58
N GLY A 645 27.45 -1.36 4.89
CA GLY A 645 28.44 -0.51 5.55
C GLY A 645 29.81 -1.19 5.54
N LEU A 646 30.86 -0.44 5.26
CA LEU A 646 32.23 -0.95 5.17
C LEU A 646 33.12 -0.44 6.32
N GLY A 647 32.55 0.32 7.26
CA GLY A 647 33.26 0.91 8.38
C GLY A 647 34.39 1.80 7.89
N LYS A 648 35.63 1.52 8.30
CA LYS A 648 36.82 2.26 7.86
C LYS A 648 37.48 1.68 6.60
N SER A 649 36.93 0.60 6.03
CA SER A 649 37.50 -0.05 4.86
C SER A 649 37.14 0.71 3.58
N PRO A 650 38.12 1.21 2.78
CA PRO A 650 37.83 1.94 1.54
C PRO A 650 37.44 1.02 0.37
N GLN A 651 37.32 -0.29 0.62
CA GLN A 651 36.94 -1.30 -0.36
C GLN A 651 36.42 -2.56 0.34
N ALA A 652 35.54 -3.30 -0.33
CA ALA A 652 35.21 -4.68 0.01
C ALA A 652 36.30 -5.61 -0.53
N LYS A 653 36.79 -6.54 0.31
CA LYS A 653 37.85 -7.49 -0.10
C LYS A 653 37.34 -8.50 -1.09
N GLU A 654 36.16 -9.03 -0.80
CA GLU A 654 35.51 -10.05 -1.61
C GLU A 654 33.99 -9.86 -1.55
N VAL A 655 33.35 -9.96 -2.70
CA VAL A 655 31.90 -10.01 -2.85
C VAL A 655 31.57 -11.26 -3.65
N THR A 656 30.89 -12.20 -3.01
CA THR A 656 30.42 -13.45 -3.62
C THR A 656 28.92 -13.36 -3.83
N ILE A 657 28.48 -13.60 -5.07
CA ILE A 657 27.08 -13.54 -5.48
C ILE A 657 26.64 -14.96 -5.84
N TYR A 658 25.63 -15.44 -5.14
CA TYR A 658 24.92 -16.68 -5.43
C TYR A 658 23.66 -16.30 -6.21
N TRP A 659 23.68 -16.58 -7.51
CA TRP A 659 22.58 -16.24 -8.41
C TRP A 659 21.40 -17.21 -8.24
N PRO A 660 20.16 -16.80 -8.57
CA PRO A 660 18.96 -17.60 -8.32
C PRO A 660 18.98 -18.99 -8.99
N ASP A 661 19.68 -19.13 -10.11
CA ASP A 661 19.84 -20.41 -10.82
C ASP A 661 21.00 -21.29 -10.32
N GLY A 662 21.66 -20.88 -9.24
CA GLY A 662 22.77 -21.58 -8.62
C GLY A 662 24.14 -21.29 -9.22
N LYS A 663 24.27 -20.38 -10.21
CA LYS A 663 25.60 -19.86 -10.59
C LYS A 663 26.22 -19.05 -9.46
N LEU A 664 27.55 -19.00 -9.45
CA LEU A 664 28.33 -18.22 -8.49
C LEU A 664 29.30 -17.31 -9.22
N THR A 665 29.41 -16.06 -8.76
CA THR A 665 30.45 -15.11 -9.19
C THR A 665 31.13 -14.47 -7.99
N THR A 666 32.43 -14.24 -8.09
CA THR A 666 33.22 -13.59 -7.05
C THR A 666 33.95 -12.38 -7.64
N HIS A 667 33.91 -11.28 -6.91
CA HIS A 667 34.58 -10.02 -7.24
C HIS A 667 35.48 -9.64 -6.07
N SER A 668 36.69 -9.15 -6.35
CA SER A 668 37.65 -8.73 -5.33
C SER A 668 37.96 -7.25 -5.45
N ASP A 669 38.33 -6.64 -4.32
CA ASP A 669 38.81 -5.26 -4.23
C ASP A 669 37.82 -4.22 -4.83
N LEU A 670 36.52 -4.40 -4.56
CA LEU A 670 35.49 -3.46 -5.00
C LEU A 670 35.57 -2.18 -4.16
N LYS A 671 35.80 -1.04 -4.82
CA LYS A 671 35.91 0.25 -4.13
C LYS A 671 34.63 0.62 -3.39
N ALA A 672 34.77 1.28 -2.25
CA ALA A 672 33.68 1.89 -1.50
C ALA A 672 33.11 3.15 -2.19
N ASP A 673 32.09 3.71 -1.55
CA ASP A 673 31.46 5.00 -1.77
C ASP A 673 30.82 5.14 -3.15
N GLN A 674 30.10 4.07 -3.56
CA GLN A 674 29.41 4.02 -4.84
C GLN A 674 28.21 3.07 -4.82
N LEU A 675 27.25 3.37 -5.69
CA LEU A 675 26.30 2.42 -6.23
C LEU A 675 26.96 1.67 -7.39
N LEU A 676 27.08 0.35 -7.28
CA LEU A 676 27.71 -0.50 -8.29
C LEU A 676 26.68 -1.47 -8.89
N LYS A 677 26.54 -1.43 -10.21
CA LYS A 677 25.74 -2.40 -10.97
C LYS A 677 26.59 -3.61 -11.36
N ILE A 678 26.17 -4.82 -10.98
CA ILE A 678 26.86 -6.07 -11.32
C ILE A 678 25.94 -6.93 -12.18
N SER A 679 26.41 -7.31 -13.36
CA SER A 679 25.64 -8.13 -14.31
C SER A 679 25.89 -9.62 -14.13
N TYR A 680 24.84 -10.40 -14.36
CA TYR A 680 24.88 -11.85 -14.44
C TYR A 680 25.88 -12.34 -15.52
N PRO A 681 26.65 -13.43 -15.27
CA PRO A 681 27.77 -13.89 -16.11
C PRO A 681 27.40 -14.66 -17.39
#